data_AF-A0A7C2Q042-F1
#
_entry.id   AF-A0A7C2Q042-F1
#
_cell.length_a   1.000
_cell.length_b   1.000
_cell.length_c   1.000
_cell.angle_alpha   90.00
_cell.angle_beta   90.00
_cell.angle_gamma   90.00
#
_symmetry.space_group_name_H-M   'P 1'
#
loop_
_entity.id
_entity.type
_entity.pdbx_description
1 polymer ?
#
loop_
_entity_poly.entity_id
_entity_poly.type
_entity_poly.pdbx_seq_one_letter_code
_entity_poly.pdbx_strand_id
1 'polypeptide(L)'
;MTIDELKAYDGRNGAKAYVAYKNNIYDVTESPLWKEGEHEGVHFAGEDLTAQLAGAPHGDEVFKGFAIVDKLETPSSLSQTETQTEADLKSKLRSWYKRYHPHPMTVHFPIALHLFAAAMDLLFLFNPQEAYALSVFYTFFAATLMGLVAMVPGILSWWINYDFSSYRPFIIKLVLSLLVLLLGIINIALYLNDQMIVYHDSFAGLTYHAIVLFTGFSVIVLGYYGGKITWGNGSKPVNSGEKHQANAAAQALHSMAKESAQIPVNDQHVFSLLIGGPAGSGIDTIEKILTHALKASGYYVYSTKEYMSRVRGGSNTTLIRISDRPINAPVWEVDLSIALDESALEHMRERYTEKTLVLADVSENGTLPNLITVPIRERAKALGDRRYANTYMAGFIFGVLELELDTLLASIDHYFKEDNENIKAAQEGFKEGAAVEHYTLQELPGSDPKSVEALHLMDGTTACGFGFLAGGCTMVTSYPMSPSTGVLNFMAERSKEFTIVVEQSEDEIASLNMVLGGWYAGARAMTTTSGGGFALMTEALSLSGMTETPAVIYLAQRPGPATGLPTRSEQGDLNMAIYSAHGPFERIILAPGTLEVSIECGYLAFELADRYQVPVILLSDQYLADSMSMIDTVDFSQYEPGSYIIQSKKEYQRYTDVPDGISPRSVPGLGEGLVCAAGDEHDEAGQITESHQTRIEMVHKRARKREALLQSALMPNIEGNGDIAVIGWGSSYGAISEALARVDDPRLCHVHFEWVHPLAEKQLDLLKKYKHTVVVENNASGMFADQLKLHDIKVDKKILQYNGFAFFADQLAQMIKEKIKEL
;
A
#
# COMPACT_ATOMS: atom_id res chain seq x y z
N MET A 1 -45.59 22.02 10.10
CA MET A 1 -45.05 23.35 10.46
C MET A 1 -44.85 24.21 9.21
N THR A 2 -45.27 25.47 9.26
CA THR A 2 -44.98 26.48 8.24
C THR A 2 -43.59 27.11 8.42
N ILE A 3 -43.05 27.78 7.39
CA ILE A 3 -41.75 28.49 7.50
C ILE A 3 -41.80 29.57 8.60
N ASP A 4 -42.93 30.25 8.79
CA ASP A 4 -43.04 31.28 9.82
C ASP A 4 -43.12 30.72 11.24
N GLU A 5 -43.68 29.52 11.41
CA GLU A 5 -43.62 28.78 12.68
C GLU A 5 -42.21 28.25 12.97
N LEU A 6 -41.46 27.84 11.92
CA LEU A 6 -40.09 27.35 12.06
C LEU A 6 -39.17 28.43 12.66
N LYS A 7 -39.35 29.70 12.28
CA LYS A 7 -38.58 30.84 12.81
C LYS A 7 -38.68 31.03 14.32
N ALA A 8 -39.70 30.48 14.98
CA ALA A 8 -39.84 30.54 16.43
C ALA A 8 -38.85 29.60 17.16
N TYR A 9 -38.19 28.70 16.42
CA TYR A 9 -37.22 27.73 16.93
C TYR A 9 -35.80 28.11 16.49
N ASP A 10 -35.41 29.33 16.84
CA ASP A 10 -34.17 29.98 16.42
C ASP A 10 -32.96 29.64 17.31
N GLY A 11 -33.10 28.75 18.29
CA GLY A 11 -32.01 28.31 19.16
C GLY A 11 -31.43 29.37 20.10
N ARG A 12 -32.01 30.59 20.16
CA ARG A 12 -31.50 31.71 20.97
C ARG A 12 -32.25 31.83 22.29
N ASN A 13 -31.60 32.37 23.32
CA ASN A 13 -32.20 32.61 24.63
C ASN A 13 -32.82 31.35 25.28
N GLY A 14 -32.26 30.17 25.02
CA GLY A 14 -32.75 28.89 25.53
C GLY A 14 -33.97 28.33 24.79
N ALA A 15 -34.35 28.91 23.64
CA ALA A 15 -35.29 28.29 22.72
C ALA A 15 -34.67 27.06 22.04
N LYS A 16 -35.51 26.13 21.57
CA LYS A 16 -35.05 24.99 20.77
C LYS A 16 -34.57 25.46 19.40
N ALA A 17 -33.62 24.73 18.81
CA ALA A 17 -33.04 25.03 17.50
C ALA A 17 -33.51 24.00 16.47
N TYR A 18 -34.38 24.39 15.53
CA TYR A 18 -34.88 23.51 14.47
C TYR A 18 -34.46 24.01 13.09
N VAL A 19 -34.20 23.10 12.16
CA VAL A 19 -33.84 23.43 10.78
C VAL A 19 -34.61 22.56 9.79
N ALA A 20 -35.04 23.14 8.66
CA ALA A 20 -35.69 22.37 7.60
C ALA A 20 -34.68 21.95 6.53
N TYR A 21 -34.78 20.70 6.07
CA TYR A 21 -34.02 20.17 4.95
C TYR A 21 -34.82 19.10 4.21
N LYS A 22 -34.97 19.26 2.89
CA LYS A 22 -35.78 18.38 2.02
C LYS A 22 -37.17 18.07 2.59
N ASN A 23 -37.86 19.11 3.06
CA ASN A 23 -39.19 19.07 3.67
C ASN A 23 -39.29 18.40 5.06
N ASN A 24 -38.20 17.91 5.65
CA ASN A 24 -38.18 17.43 7.04
C ASN A 24 -37.61 18.51 7.95
N ILE A 25 -38.14 18.63 9.18
CA ILE A 25 -37.64 19.55 10.20
C ILE A 25 -36.90 18.74 11.25
N TYR A 26 -35.62 19.03 11.41
CA TYR A 26 -34.71 18.34 12.32
C TYR A 26 -34.49 19.15 13.59
N ASP A 27 -34.51 18.48 14.74
CA ASP A 27 -34.12 19.06 16.02
C ASP A 27 -32.59 18.99 16.18
N VAL A 28 -31.95 20.15 16.10
CA VAL A 28 -30.50 20.30 16.24
C VAL A 28 -30.10 20.93 17.58
N THR A 29 -31.04 21.02 18.53
CA THR A 29 -30.85 21.74 19.82
C THR A 29 -29.66 21.21 20.63
N GLU A 30 -29.47 19.89 20.68
CA GLU A 30 -28.39 19.25 21.44
C GLU A 30 -27.04 19.23 20.69
N SER A 31 -27.01 19.76 19.46
CA SER A 31 -25.79 19.79 18.66
C SER A 31 -24.83 20.86 19.17
N PRO A 32 -23.58 20.52 19.52
CA PRO A 32 -22.57 21.52 19.88
C PRO A 32 -22.19 22.44 18.70
N LEU A 33 -22.62 22.09 17.48
CA LEU A 33 -22.38 22.85 16.24
C LEU A 33 -23.40 23.97 15.99
N TRP A 34 -24.52 23.98 16.72
CA TRP A 34 -25.64 24.93 16.56
C TRP A 34 -25.85 25.81 17.81
N LYS A 35 -24.76 26.15 18.51
CA LYS A 35 -24.82 26.97 19.73
C LYS A 35 -25.44 28.34 19.44
N GLU A 36 -26.40 28.75 20.27
CA GLU A 36 -27.19 29.99 20.08
C GLU A 36 -27.91 30.06 18.71
N GLY A 37 -28.21 28.89 18.12
CA GLY A 37 -28.96 28.79 16.88
C GLY A 37 -28.17 29.14 15.61
N GLU A 38 -26.84 29.16 15.68
CA GLU A 38 -25.97 29.52 14.56
C GLU A 38 -24.95 28.42 14.31
N HIS A 39 -24.75 28.09 13.03
CA HIS A 39 -23.71 27.17 12.58
C HIS A 39 -22.74 27.87 11.63
N GLU A 40 -21.47 27.98 12.06
CA GLU A 40 -20.35 28.59 11.33
C GLU A 40 -20.61 30.04 10.83
N GLY A 41 -21.60 30.75 11.38
CA GLY A 41 -21.98 32.12 10.97
C GLY A 41 -22.63 32.24 9.61
N VAL A 42 -23.03 31.12 9.01
CA VAL A 42 -23.63 31.06 7.68
C VAL A 42 -25.04 30.48 7.70
N HIS A 43 -25.32 29.55 8.61
CA HIS A 43 -26.63 28.90 8.72
C HIS A 43 -27.26 29.20 10.07
N PHE A 44 -28.57 29.44 10.05
CA PHE A 44 -29.33 29.82 11.23
C PHE A 44 -30.48 28.84 11.47
N ALA A 45 -30.70 28.49 12.74
CA ALA A 45 -31.88 27.76 13.16
C ALA A 45 -33.13 28.62 12.91
N GLY A 46 -34.23 27.96 12.56
CA GLY A 46 -35.45 28.60 12.11
C GLY A 46 -35.58 28.78 10.60
N GLU A 47 -34.65 28.26 9.80
CA GLU A 47 -34.62 28.39 8.34
C GLU A 47 -34.70 27.05 7.57
N ASP A 48 -35.05 27.13 6.27
CA ASP A 48 -34.96 26.03 5.31
C ASP A 48 -33.59 26.05 4.61
N LEU A 49 -32.76 25.08 4.96
CA LEU A 49 -31.40 24.94 4.49
C LEU A 49 -31.30 24.16 3.18
N THR A 50 -32.42 23.71 2.60
CA THR A 50 -32.42 22.84 1.40
C THR A 50 -31.65 23.45 0.22
N ALA A 51 -31.86 24.73 -0.05
CA ALA A 51 -31.14 25.43 -1.12
C ALA A 51 -29.68 25.73 -0.76
N GLN A 52 -29.42 26.06 0.52
CA GLN A 52 -28.09 26.43 1.02
C GLN A 52 -27.15 25.22 1.06
N LEU A 53 -27.67 24.03 1.37
CA LEU A 53 -26.92 22.78 1.42
C LEU A 53 -26.83 22.06 0.07
N ALA A 54 -27.55 22.51 -0.97
CA ALA A 54 -27.45 21.93 -2.31
C ALA A 54 -26.04 22.08 -2.93
N GLY A 55 -25.23 23.03 -2.45
CA GLY A 55 -23.86 23.28 -2.89
C GLY A 55 -22.76 22.93 -1.87
N ALA A 56 -23.12 22.38 -0.70
CA ALA A 56 -22.19 22.09 0.39
C ALA A 56 -21.29 20.87 0.08
N PRO A 57 -20.09 20.75 0.70
CA PRO A 57 -19.20 19.59 0.55
C PRO A 57 -19.71 18.32 1.25
N HIS A 58 -20.80 18.42 2.01
CA HIS A 58 -21.46 17.35 2.75
C HIS A 58 -22.93 17.25 2.32
N GLY A 59 -23.46 16.03 2.24
CA GLY A 59 -24.83 15.71 1.84
C GLY A 59 -25.76 15.42 3.01
N ASP A 60 -26.81 14.64 2.77
CA ASP A 60 -27.88 14.30 3.72
C ASP A 60 -27.37 13.67 5.03
N GLU A 61 -26.16 13.12 5.05
CA GLU A 61 -25.53 12.48 6.21
C GLU A 61 -25.34 13.41 7.40
N VAL A 62 -25.27 14.73 7.21
CA VAL A 62 -25.12 15.70 8.31
C VAL A 62 -26.34 15.72 9.23
N PHE A 63 -27.49 15.28 8.74
CA PHE A 63 -28.72 15.16 9.53
C PHE A 63 -28.89 13.78 10.17
N LYS A 64 -27.95 12.85 9.93
CA LYS A 64 -27.99 11.48 10.45
C LYS A 64 -27.74 11.49 11.96
N GLY A 65 -28.77 11.18 12.73
CA GLY A 65 -28.73 11.19 14.20
C GLY A 65 -29.54 12.32 14.84
N PHE A 66 -30.01 13.30 14.07
CA PHE A 66 -30.97 14.29 14.54
C PHE A 66 -32.41 13.79 14.39
N ALA A 67 -33.25 14.08 15.38
CA ALA A 67 -34.65 13.65 15.37
C ALA A 67 -35.46 14.53 14.41
N ILE A 68 -36.29 13.90 13.57
CA ILE A 68 -37.27 14.62 12.76
C ILE A 68 -38.48 14.94 13.65
N VAL A 69 -38.75 16.23 13.85
CA VAL A 69 -39.81 16.72 14.75
C VAL A 69 -41.10 17.11 14.02
N ASP A 70 -41.00 17.50 12.75
CA ASP A 70 -42.16 17.80 11.89
C ASP A 70 -41.76 17.81 10.40
N LYS A 71 -42.72 18.09 9.51
CA LYS A 71 -42.50 18.34 8.08
C LYS A 71 -42.97 19.74 7.68
N LEU A 72 -42.30 20.30 6.67
CA LEU A 72 -42.62 21.62 6.12
C LEU A 72 -43.87 21.54 5.22
N GLU A 73 -44.89 22.37 5.50
CA GLU A 73 -46.20 22.28 4.83
C GLU A 73 -46.21 22.79 3.39
N THR A 74 -45.31 23.72 3.04
CA THR A 74 -45.15 24.22 1.67
C THR A 74 -43.66 24.23 1.32
N PRO A 75 -43.22 23.52 0.26
CA PRO A 75 -41.84 23.61 -0.20
C PRO A 75 -41.49 25.05 -0.59
N SER A 76 -40.34 25.55 -0.12
CA SER A 76 -39.83 26.88 -0.47
C SER A 76 -39.78 27.08 -1.99
N SER A 77 -40.63 27.96 -2.52
CA SER A 77 -40.76 28.30 -3.95
C SER A 77 -39.96 29.55 -4.34
N LEU A 78 -38.80 29.77 -3.71
CA LEU A 78 -37.94 30.91 -4.06
C LEU A 78 -36.87 30.52 -5.09
N SER A 79 -37.04 31.10 -6.28
CA SER A 79 -36.11 31.24 -7.42
C SER A 79 -35.50 29.96 -8.02
N GLN A 80 -36.23 29.28 -8.90
CA GLN A 80 -35.68 28.24 -9.79
C GLN A 80 -35.35 28.74 -11.21
N THR A 81 -35.72 29.96 -11.59
CA THR A 81 -35.71 30.37 -13.01
C THR A 81 -34.51 31.22 -13.45
N GLU A 82 -33.73 31.80 -12.54
CA GLU A 82 -32.48 32.54 -12.90
C GLU A 82 -31.21 31.76 -12.52
N THR A 83 -31.27 30.93 -11.48
CA THR A 83 -30.15 30.14 -10.93
C THR A 83 -29.75 28.93 -11.77
N GLN A 84 -30.64 28.40 -12.63
CA GLN A 84 -30.35 27.19 -13.40
C GLN A 84 -29.27 27.40 -14.47
N THR A 85 -29.28 28.55 -15.17
CA THR A 85 -28.28 28.86 -16.20
C THR A 85 -26.88 29.11 -15.65
N GLU A 86 -26.80 29.77 -14.48
CA GLU A 86 -25.53 30.08 -13.83
C GLU A 86 -24.95 28.86 -13.11
N ALA A 87 -25.80 28.06 -12.44
CA ALA A 87 -25.42 26.79 -11.85
C ALA A 87 -24.93 25.79 -12.90
N ASP A 88 -25.53 25.76 -14.10
CA ASP A 88 -25.14 24.85 -15.17
C ASP A 88 -23.80 25.24 -15.82
N LEU A 89 -23.51 26.55 -15.96
CA LEU A 89 -22.21 27.05 -16.40
C LEU A 89 -21.12 26.78 -15.34
N LYS A 90 -21.38 27.10 -14.07
CA LYS A 90 -20.44 26.90 -12.96
C LYS A 90 -20.17 25.41 -12.70
N SER A 91 -21.18 24.56 -12.86
CA SER A 91 -21.07 23.09 -12.86
C SER A 91 -20.14 22.58 -13.97
N LYS A 92 -20.37 23.02 -15.22
CA LYS A 92 -19.53 22.68 -16.37
C LYS A 92 -18.08 23.14 -16.17
N LEU A 93 -17.89 24.36 -15.67
CA LEU A 93 -16.56 24.90 -15.35
C LEU A 93 -15.88 24.17 -14.18
N ARG A 94 -16.62 23.75 -13.15
CA ARG A 94 -16.10 22.97 -12.02
C ARG A 94 -15.66 21.57 -12.47
N SER A 95 -16.45 20.94 -13.34
CA SER A 95 -16.09 19.66 -13.96
C SER A 95 -14.84 19.78 -14.84
N TRP A 96 -14.76 20.83 -15.66
CA TRP A 96 -13.57 21.15 -16.46
C TRP A 96 -12.33 21.42 -15.58
N TYR A 97 -12.46 22.24 -14.54
CA TYR A 97 -11.37 22.59 -13.63
C TYR A 97 -10.88 21.38 -12.80
N LYS A 98 -11.77 20.46 -12.38
CA LYS A 98 -11.38 19.19 -11.74
C LYS A 98 -10.61 18.28 -12.68
N ARG A 99 -10.96 18.26 -13.97
CA ARG A 99 -10.30 17.43 -14.99
C ARG A 99 -8.95 17.99 -15.44
N TYR A 100 -8.80 19.31 -15.45
CA TYR A 100 -7.61 20.02 -15.94
C TYR A 100 -7.06 20.96 -14.86
N HIS A 101 -6.95 20.47 -13.63
CA HIS A 101 -6.47 21.28 -12.52
C HIS A 101 -5.08 21.86 -12.87
N PRO A 102 -4.84 23.16 -12.66
CA PRO A 102 -3.55 23.76 -12.94
C PRO A 102 -2.45 23.00 -12.19
N HIS A 103 -1.38 22.65 -12.91
CA HIS A 103 -0.27 21.89 -12.37
C HIS A 103 0.34 22.65 -11.17
N PRO A 104 0.65 21.99 -10.04
CA PRO A 104 1.21 22.64 -8.84
C PRO A 104 2.43 23.52 -9.13
N MET A 105 3.27 23.12 -10.09
CA MET A 105 4.41 23.91 -10.56
C MET A 105 4.04 25.35 -10.97
N THR A 106 2.87 25.58 -11.58
CA THR A 106 2.44 26.92 -12.00
C THR A 106 2.26 27.89 -10.83
N VAL A 107 2.02 27.38 -9.62
CA VAL A 107 1.81 28.16 -8.40
C VAL A 107 3.09 28.23 -7.55
N HIS A 108 3.88 27.16 -7.51
CA HIS A 108 5.09 27.10 -6.68
C HIS A 108 6.33 27.73 -7.33
N PHE A 109 6.45 27.72 -8.65
CA PHE A 109 7.60 28.29 -9.36
C PHE A 109 7.81 29.81 -9.12
N PRO A 110 6.77 30.67 -9.19
CA PRO A 110 6.93 32.09 -8.87
C PRO A 110 7.47 32.33 -7.45
N ILE A 111 7.02 31.52 -6.48
CA ILE A 111 7.44 31.63 -5.08
C ILE A 111 8.92 31.28 -4.96
N ALA A 112 9.34 30.15 -5.54
CA ALA A 112 10.73 29.71 -5.51
C ALA A 112 11.67 30.73 -6.20
N LEU A 113 11.25 31.29 -7.33
CA LEU A 113 12.05 32.28 -8.07
C LEU A 113 12.17 33.61 -7.30
N HIS A 114 11.12 34.08 -6.62
CA HIS A 114 11.21 35.27 -5.75
C HIS A 114 12.15 35.04 -4.54
N LEU A 115 12.12 33.84 -3.95
CA LEU A 115 13.03 33.48 -2.85
C LEU A 115 14.47 33.37 -3.33
N PHE A 116 14.70 32.77 -4.50
CA PHE A 116 16.02 32.68 -5.09
C PHE A 116 16.56 34.07 -5.46
N ALA A 117 15.73 34.94 -6.05
CA ALA A 117 16.10 36.32 -6.33
C ALA A 117 16.51 37.07 -5.05
N ALA A 118 15.73 36.96 -3.97
CA ALA A 118 16.07 37.55 -2.68
C ALA A 118 17.38 37.00 -2.09
N ALA A 119 17.63 35.69 -2.21
CA ALA A 119 18.87 35.09 -1.76
C ALA A 119 20.09 35.58 -2.58
N MET A 120 19.96 35.66 -3.90
CA MET A 120 21.02 36.21 -4.76
C MET A 120 21.25 37.70 -4.49
N ASP A 121 20.21 38.44 -4.13
CA ASP A 121 20.30 39.87 -3.82
C ASP A 121 21.07 40.09 -2.51
N LEU A 122 20.84 39.24 -1.50
CA LEU A 122 21.66 39.23 -0.29
C LEU A 122 23.13 38.92 -0.62
N LEU A 123 23.40 37.90 -1.43
CA LEU A 123 24.79 37.58 -1.84
C LEU A 123 25.44 38.72 -2.62
N PHE A 124 24.69 39.39 -3.49
CA PHE A 124 25.16 40.57 -4.21
C PHE A 124 25.51 41.72 -3.26
N LEU A 125 24.68 42.00 -2.24
CA LEU A 125 24.96 43.04 -1.24
C LEU A 125 26.21 42.73 -0.40
N PHE A 126 26.55 41.45 -0.18
CA PHE A 126 27.79 41.06 0.49
C PHE A 126 29.02 41.03 -0.45
N ASN A 127 28.83 40.66 -1.71
CA ASN A 127 29.88 40.51 -2.71
C ASN A 127 29.35 40.95 -4.09
N PRO A 128 29.52 42.24 -4.46
CA PRO A 128 28.91 42.81 -5.66
C PRO A 128 29.54 42.26 -6.95
N GLN A 129 29.03 41.13 -7.43
CA GLN A 129 29.43 40.51 -8.69
C GLN A 129 28.30 40.62 -9.71
N GLU A 130 28.68 40.87 -10.97
CA GLU A 130 27.75 40.97 -12.09
C GLU A 130 26.88 39.70 -12.27
N ALA A 131 27.45 38.53 -11.99
CA ALA A 131 26.71 37.27 -12.03
C ALA A 131 25.53 37.23 -11.05
N TYR A 132 25.68 37.78 -9.84
CA TYR A 132 24.59 37.86 -8.87
C TYR A 132 23.56 38.90 -9.28
N ALA A 133 23.99 40.08 -9.74
CA ALA A 133 23.08 41.13 -10.24
C ALA A 133 22.19 40.62 -11.38
N LEU A 134 22.77 39.92 -12.36
CA LEU A 134 22.03 39.30 -13.46
C LEU A 134 21.10 38.20 -12.97
N SER A 135 21.55 37.36 -12.03
CA SER A 135 20.73 36.29 -11.44
C SER A 135 19.51 36.85 -10.71
N VAL A 136 19.68 37.91 -9.92
CA VAL A 136 18.58 38.64 -9.26
C VAL A 136 17.59 39.10 -10.31
N PHE A 137 18.02 39.88 -11.31
CA PHE A 137 17.11 40.44 -12.30
C PHE A 137 16.34 39.38 -13.09
N TYR A 138 17.02 38.37 -13.66
CA TYR A 138 16.35 37.38 -14.51
C TYR A 138 15.38 36.49 -13.73
N THR A 139 15.76 36.07 -12.53
CA THR A 139 14.88 35.23 -11.71
C THR A 139 13.71 36.04 -11.15
N PHE A 140 13.93 37.30 -10.78
CA PHE A 140 12.87 38.20 -10.33
C PHE A 140 11.89 38.57 -11.44
N PHE A 141 12.39 38.82 -12.66
CA PHE A 141 11.60 39.05 -13.86
C PHE A 141 10.73 37.84 -14.19
N ALA A 142 11.32 36.64 -14.21
CA ALA A 142 10.60 35.40 -14.44
C ALA A 142 9.57 35.13 -13.35
N ALA A 143 9.89 35.38 -12.08
CA ALA A 143 8.97 35.24 -10.95
C ALA A 143 7.74 36.14 -11.10
N THR A 144 7.95 37.41 -11.43
CA THR A 144 6.87 38.40 -11.60
C THR A 144 5.96 38.05 -12.78
N LEU A 145 6.55 37.65 -13.92
CA LEU A 145 5.80 37.22 -15.10
C LEU A 145 4.98 35.96 -14.83
N MET A 146 5.58 34.96 -14.18
CA MET A 146 4.89 33.72 -13.81
C MET A 146 3.83 33.96 -12.72
N GLY A 147 4.03 34.93 -11.84
CA GLY A 147 3.04 35.36 -10.84
C GLY A 147 1.72 35.82 -11.46
N LEU A 148 1.78 36.54 -12.60
CA LEU A 148 0.59 36.90 -13.37
C LEU A 148 -0.19 35.67 -13.83
N VAL A 149 0.54 34.67 -14.35
CA VAL A 149 -0.04 33.41 -14.84
C VAL A 149 -0.63 32.60 -13.68
N ALA A 150 0.02 32.61 -12.51
CA ALA A 150 -0.43 31.88 -11.32
C ALA A 150 -1.69 32.48 -10.66
N MET A 151 -1.91 33.80 -10.81
CA MET A 151 -3.07 34.47 -10.22
C MET A 151 -4.39 34.10 -10.91
N VAL A 152 -4.39 33.93 -12.23
CA VAL A 152 -5.60 33.59 -13.02
C VAL A 152 -6.29 32.31 -12.52
N PRO A 153 -5.61 31.16 -12.38
CA PRO A 153 -6.24 29.95 -11.86
C PRO A 153 -6.62 30.07 -10.39
N GLY A 154 -5.93 30.91 -9.61
CA GLY A 154 -6.27 31.17 -8.20
C GLY A 154 -7.60 31.91 -8.05
N ILE A 155 -7.82 32.97 -8.85
CA ILE A 155 -9.08 33.73 -8.88
C ILE A 155 -10.22 32.84 -9.42
N LEU A 156 -9.94 32.07 -10.48
CA LEU A 156 -10.91 31.13 -11.05
C LEU A 156 -11.33 30.07 -10.02
N SER A 157 -10.39 29.52 -9.24
CA SER A 157 -10.69 28.57 -8.17
C SER A 157 -11.50 29.20 -7.04
N TRP A 158 -11.15 30.44 -6.63
CA TRP A 158 -11.88 31.17 -5.59
C TRP A 158 -13.34 31.45 -6.00
N TRP A 159 -13.59 31.73 -7.28
CA TRP A 159 -14.95 31.87 -7.80
C TRP A 159 -15.71 30.53 -7.89
N ILE A 160 -15.09 29.52 -8.52
CA ILE A 160 -15.75 28.24 -8.82
C ILE A 160 -16.04 27.44 -7.54
N ASN A 161 -15.06 27.37 -6.63
CA ASN A 161 -15.13 26.48 -5.48
C ASN A 161 -15.60 27.17 -4.20
N TYR A 162 -15.43 28.49 -4.10
CA TYR A 162 -15.65 29.23 -2.86
C TYR A 162 -16.56 30.44 -3.02
N ASP A 163 -17.12 30.67 -4.21
CA ASP A 163 -18.08 31.74 -4.51
C ASP A 163 -17.66 33.14 -4.02
N PHE A 164 -16.38 33.46 -4.19
CA PHE A 164 -15.79 34.71 -3.66
C PHE A 164 -16.01 34.91 -2.15
N SER A 165 -16.02 33.81 -1.39
CA SER A 165 -16.17 33.86 0.07
C SER A 165 -15.22 34.87 0.69
N SER A 166 -15.75 35.65 1.64
CA SER A 166 -15.02 36.73 2.33
C SER A 166 -14.10 36.19 3.45
N TYR A 167 -13.66 34.94 3.34
CA TYR A 167 -12.80 34.32 4.32
C TYR A 167 -11.43 35.00 4.35
N ARG A 168 -11.01 35.42 5.55
CA ARG A 168 -9.87 36.32 5.78
C ARG A 168 -8.57 35.86 5.09
N PRO A 169 -8.18 34.57 5.10
CA PRO A 169 -7.06 34.07 4.30
C PRO A 169 -7.13 34.31 2.79
N PHE A 170 -8.30 34.22 2.15
CA PHE A 170 -8.43 34.51 0.72
C PHE A 170 -8.16 35.98 0.42
N ILE A 171 -8.73 36.88 1.24
CA ILE A 171 -8.54 38.33 1.08
C ILE A 171 -7.08 38.71 1.30
N ILE A 172 -6.43 38.17 2.34
CA ILE A 172 -5.00 38.40 2.60
C ILE A 172 -4.16 37.94 1.41
N LYS A 173 -4.43 36.73 0.88
CA LYS A 173 -3.70 36.17 -0.26
C LYS A 173 -3.88 37.04 -1.50
N LEU A 174 -5.10 37.48 -1.81
CA LEU A 174 -5.37 38.33 -2.98
C LEU A 174 -4.64 39.67 -2.90
N VAL A 175 -4.76 40.37 -1.76
CA VAL A 175 -4.13 41.68 -1.55
C VAL A 175 -2.61 41.56 -1.63
N LEU A 176 -2.02 40.55 -0.99
CA LEU A 176 -0.58 40.33 -1.04
C LEU A 176 -0.10 39.93 -2.44
N SER A 177 -0.85 39.11 -3.20
CA SER A 177 -0.49 38.77 -4.58
C SER A 177 -0.49 39.99 -5.50
N LEU A 178 -1.49 40.87 -5.37
CA LEU A 178 -1.54 42.13 -6.12
C LEU A 178 -0.40 43.08 -5.74
N LEU A 179 -0.06 43.15 -4.44
CA LEU A 179 1.05 43.96 -3.95
C LEU A 179 2.40 43.44 -4.49
N VAL A 180 2.66 42.13 -4.40
CA VAL A 180 3.89 41.51 -4.92
C VAL A 180 4.02 41.75 -6.42
N LEU A 181 2.93 41.63 -7.16
CA LEU A 181 2.91 41.88 -8.60
C LEU A 181 3.24 43.35 -8.94
N LEU A 182 2.60 44.30 -8.25
CA LEU A 182 2.84 45.74 -8.45
C LEU A 182 4.29 46.10 -8.16
N LEU A 183 4.82 45.63 -7.03
CA LEU A 183 6.21 45.82 -6.64
C LEU A 183 7.18 45.16 -7.63
N GLY A 184 6.81 43.97 -8.13
CA GLY A 184 7.54 43.28 -9.19
C GLY A 184 7.70 44.14 -10.44
N ILE A 185 6.59 44.70 -10.94
CA ILE A 185 6.57 45.56 -12.13
C ILE A 185 7.39 46.84 -11.90
N ILE A 186 7.24 47.49 -10.73
CA ILE A 186 8.00 48.70 -10.38
C ILE A 186 9.50 48.41 -10.38
N ASN A 187 9.92 47.30 -9.77
CA ASN A 187 11.33 46.93 -9.66
C ASN A 187 11.95 46.58 -11.03
N ILE A 188 11.20 45.88 -11.89
CA ILE A 188 11.60 45.64 -13.28
C ILE A 188 11.76 46.96 -14.04
N ALA A 189 10.83 47.90 -13.89
CA ALA A 189 10.89 49.21 -14.54
C ALA A 189 12.10 50.04 -14.06
N LEU A 190 12.41 49.98 -12.76
CA LEU A 190 13.59 50.63 -12.18
C LEU A 190 14.89 50.10 -12.82
N TYR A 191 15.03 48.78 -12.97
CA TYR A 191 16.20 48.16 -13.60
C TYR A 191 16.28 48.44 -15.11
N LEU A 192 15.15 48.43 -15.83
CA LEU A 192 15.14 48.71 -17.26
C LEU A 192 15.46 50.18 -17.58
N ASN A 193 15.12 51.10 -16.68
CA ASN A 193 15.45 52.51 -16.82
C ASN A 193 16.93 52.81 -16.55
N ASP A 194 17.54 52.07 -15.61
CA ASP A 194 18.95 52.18 -15.27
C ASP A 194 19.50 50.81 -14.84
N GLN A 195 20.24 50.15 -15.73
CA GLN A 195 20.82 48.83 -15.43
C GLN A 195 21.91 48.88 -14.35
N MET A 196 22.46 50.07 -14.07
CA MET A 196 23.43 50.27 -13.01
C MET A 196 22.78 50.56 -11.65
N ILE A 197 21.45 50.62 -11.57
CA ILE A 197 20.72 50.95 -10.33
C ILE A 197 21.07 50.02 -9.17
N VAL A 198 21.40 48.76 -9.46
CA VAL A 198 21.81 47.76 -8.48
C VAL A 198 23.18 48.07 -7.85
N TYR A 199 24.02 48.88 -8.49
CA TYR A 199 25.31 49.32 -7.96
C TYR A 199 25.27 50.70 -7.31
N HIS A 200 24.10 51.35 -7.29
CA HIS A 200 23.98 52.71 -6.81
C HIS A 200 23.69 52.75 -5.31
N ASP A 201 24.53 53.46 -4.54
CA ASP A 201 24.26 53.83 -3.14
C ASP A 201 23.18 54.93 -3.01
N SER A 202 22.42 55.18 -4.07
CA SER A 202 21.34 56.17 -4.11
C SER A 202 20.06 55.61 -3.46
N PHE A 203 19.13 56.50 -3.10
CA PHE A 203 17.81 56.10 -2.62
C PHE A 203 17.09 55.15 -3.61
N ALA A 204 17.32 55.32 -4.91
CA ALA A 204 16.74 54.46 -5.94
C ALA A 204 17.32 53.03 -5.94
N GLY A 205 18.64 52.90 -5.72
CA GLY A 205 19.30 51.59 -5.57
C GLY A 205 18.90 50.88 -4.28
N LEU A 206 18.84 51.61 -3.16
CA LEU A 206 18.33 51.07 -1.90
C LEU A 206 16.86 50.60 -2.04
N THR A 207 16.03 51.36 -2.75
CA THR A 207 14.64 51.00 -3.03
C THR A 207 14.53 49.75 -3.90
N TYR A 208 15.43 49.57 -4.88
CA TYR A 208 15.49 48.37 -5.70
C TYR A 208 15.69 47.11 -4.85
N HIS A 209 16.75 47.06 -4.04
CA HIS A 209 17.03 45.90 -3.19
C HIS A 209 15.95 45.67 -2.13
N ALA A 210 15.43 46.75 -1.51
CA ALA A 210 14.35 46.65 -0.54
C ALA A 210 13.09 45.98 -1.13
N ILE A 211 12.75 46.27 -2.38
CA ILE A 211 11.61 45.63 -3.05
C ILE A 211 11.87 44.15 -3.31
N VAL A 212 13.07 43.77 -3.76
CA VAL A 212 13.43 42.36 -4.02
C VAL A 212 13.34 41.53 -2.73
N LEU A 213 13.89 42.03 -1.62
CA LEU A 213 13.82 41.36 -0.33
C LEU A 213 12.40 41.31 0.25
N PHE A 214 11.65 42.41 0.15
CA PHE A 214 10.29 42.48 0.66
C PHE A 214 9.33 41.53 -0.07
N THR A 215 9.47 41.42 -1.39
CA THR A 215 8.67 40.46 -2.18
C THR A 215 9.06 39.02 -1.86
N GLY A 216 10.35 38.72 -1.64
CA GLY A 216 10.83 37.44 -1.11
C GLY A 216 10.15 37.04 0.21
N PHE A 217 10.03 37.97 1.16
CA PHE A 217 9.29 37.73 2.41
C PHE A 217 7.78 37.57 2.18
N SER A 218 7.21 38.41 1.32
CA SER A 218 5.77 38.40 1.03
C SER A 218 5.30 37.09 0.40
N VAL A 219 6.14 36.44 -0.44
CA VAL A 219 5.79 35.14 -1.03
C VAL A 219 5.81 33.98 -0.02
N ILE A 220 6.56 34.08 1.08
CA ILE A 220 6.49 33.12 2.20
C ILE A 220 5.12 33.20 2.88
N VAL A 221 4.65 34.41 3.14
CA VAL A 221 3.33 34.65 3.73
C VAL A 221 2.22 34.16 2.78
N LEU A 222 2.37 34.39 1.47
CA LEU A 222 1.46 33.83 0.45
C LEU A 222 1.45 32.30 0.46
N GLY A 223 2.61 31.65 0.59
CA GLY A 223 2.74 30.19 0.71
C GLY A 223 2.04 29.65 1.96
N TYR A 224 2.25 30.28 3.12
CA TYR A 224 1.62 29.92 4.39
C TYR A 224 0.09 29.98 4.33
N TYR A 225 -0.48 31.10 3.84
CA TYR A 225 -1.93 31.21 3.69
C TYR A 225 -2.48 30.31 2.58
N GLY A 226 -1.67 29.99 1.56
CA GLY A 226 -1.97 28.96 0.58
C GLY A 226 -2.17 27.59 1.24
N GLY A 227 -1.22 27.16 2.08
CA GLY A 227 -1.34 25.91 2.84
C GLY A 227 -2.51 25.92 3.82
N LYS A 228 -2.76 27.03 4.51
CA LYS A 228 -3.88 27.14 5.47
C LYS A 228 -5.26 27.00 4.82
N ILE A 229 -5.42 27.45 3.57
CA ILE A 229 -6.65 27.25 2.79
C ILE A 229 -6.82 25.77 2.42
N THR A 230 -5.72 25.06 2.15
CA THR A 230 -5.74 23.64 1.76
C THR A 230 -5.92 22.69 2.95
N TRP A 231 -5.31 22.98 4.11
CA TRP A 231 -5.15 22.00 5.19
C TRP A 231 -6.01 22.25 6.44
N GLY A 232 -6.69 23.40 6.57
CA GLY A 232 -7.54 23.70 7.74
C GLY A 232 -6.78 23.67 9.08
N ASN A 233 -7.43 24.08 10.18
CA ASN A 233 -6.84 23.93 11.52
C ASN A 233 -7.01 22.47 11.96
N GLY A 234 -5.90 21.78 12.25
CA GLY A 234 -5.86 20.36 12.58
C GLY A 234 -6.75 19.93 13.76
N SER A 235 -7.38 18.77 13.59
CA SER A 235 -8.08 18.02 14.63
C SER A 235 -7.11 17.50 15.70
N LYS A 236 -7.55 17.51 16.97
CA LYS A 236 -6.76 17.05 18.13
C LYS A 236 -6.73 15.51 18.21
N PRO A 237 -5.64 14.88 18.69
CA PRO A 237 -5.60 13.45 18.94
C PRO A 237 -6.34 13.05 20.22
N VAL A 238 -6.92 11.85 20.20
CA VAL A 238 -7.59 11.19 21.33
C VAL A 238 -6.55 10.56 22.26
N ASN A 239 -6.70 10.76 23.57
CA ASN A 239 -5.85 10.14 24.60
C ASN A 239 -6.11 8.63 24.68
N SER A 240 -5.06 7.81 24.57
CA SER A 240 -5.09 6.39 24.91
C SER A 240 -4.28 6.12 26.17
N GLY A 241 -4.95 5.61 27.20
CA GLY A 241 -4.34 5.11 28.42
C GLY A 241 -4.87 3.72 28.68
N GLU A 242 -4.06 2.70 28.37
CA GLU A 242 -3.94 1.42 29.09
C GLU A 242 -2.85 0.58 28.39
N LYS A 243 -1.66 0.53 29.00
CA LYS A 243 -0.53 -0.29 28.54
C LYS A 243 -0.37 -1.45 29.52
N HIS A 244 -0.69 -2.67 29.08
CA HIS A 244 0.05 -3.90 29.43
C HIS A 244 -0.45 -5.22 28.77
N GLN A 245 -1.41 -5.22 27.84
CA GLN A 245 -1.92 -6.48 27.25
C GLN A 245 -1.38 -6.86 25.85
N ALA A 246 -0.67 -5.98 25.16
CA ALA A 246 -0.30 -6.17 23.75
C ALA A 246 0.67 -7.33 23.46
N ASN A 247 1.46 -7.81 24.43
CA ASN A 247 2.39 -8.94 24.21
C ASN A 247 1.68 -10.31 24.24
N ALA A 248 0.60 -10.43 25.02
CA ALA A 248 -0.23 -11.63 25.05
C ALA A 248 -1.18 -11.67 23.85
N ALA A 249 -1.72 -10.52 23.43
CA ALA A 249 -2.59 -10.42 22.26
C ALA A 249 -1.85 -10.77 20.96
N ALA A 250 -0.64 -10.24 20.73
CA ALA A 250 0.16 -10.60 19.55
C ALA A 250 0.53 -12.09 19.49
N GLN A 251 0.85 -12.71 20.63
CA GLN A 251 1.12 -14.16 20.70
C GLN A 251 -0.16 -14.99 20.59
N ALA A 252 -1.29 -14.49 21.10
CA ALA A 252 -2.59 -15.13 20.98
C ALA A 252 -3.13 -15.08 19.54
N LEU A 253 -3.01 -13.94 18.85
CA LEU A 253 -3.34 -13.77 17.43
C LEU A 253 -2.53 -14.72 16.57
N HIS A 254 -1.21 -14.72 16.77
CA HIS A 254 -0.31 -15.66 16.10
C HIS A 254 -0.60 -17.14 16.42
N SER A 255 -1.25 -17.44 17.56
CA SER A 255 -1.73 -18.79 17.88
C SER A 255 -3.11 -19.11 17.30
N MET A 256 -3.94 -18.10 17.01
CA MET A 256 -5.26 -18.27 16.40
C MET A 256 -5.14 -18.55 14.90
N ALA A 257 -4.17 -17.94 14.19
CA ALA A 257 -3.83 -18.35 12.82
C ALA A 257 -3.29 -19.79 12.72
N LYS A 258 -2.85 -20.41 13.83
CA LYS A 258 -2.39 -21.81 13.86
C LYS A 258 -3.51 -22.84 13.86
N GLU A 259 -4.77 -22.47 14.15
CA GLU A 259 -5.87 -23.45 14.27
C GLU A 259 -6.43 -23.92 12.92
N SER A 260 -6.00 -23.36 11.78
CA SER A 260 -6.26 -23.94 10.46
C SER A 260 -5.26 -25.07 10.17
N ALA A 261 -5.30 -26.14 10.99
CA ALA A 261 -4.58 -27.38 10.69
C ALA A 261 -5.09 -27.95 9.36
N GLN A 262 -4.41 -27.62 8.27
CA GLN A 262 -4.80 -28.04 6.93
C GLN A 262 -4.62 -29.55 6.82
N ILE A 263 -5.70 -30.24 6.46
CA ILE A 263 -5.68 -31.67 6.22
C ILE A 263 -4.76 -31.92 5.02
N PRO A 264 -3.78 -32.84 5.11
CA PRO A 264 -2.83 -33.09 4.04
C PRO A 264 -3.54 -33.39 2.71
N VAL A 265 -3.05 -32.75 1.64
CA VAL A 265 -3.58 -32.85 0.29
C VAL A 265 -2.75 -33.85 -0.51
N ASN A 266 -3.41 -34.84 -1.10
CA ASN A 266 -2.82 -35.75 -2.09
C ASN A 266 -3.46 -35.50 -3.47
N ASP A 267 -2.83 -35.99 -4.54
CA ASP A 267 -3.18 -35.62 -5.92
C ASP A 267 -4.59 -36.07 -6.37
N GLN A 268 -5.27 -36.92 -5.58
CA GLN A 268 -6.67 -37.31 -5.81
C GLN A 268 -7.70 -36.23 -5.45
N HIS A 269 -7.29 -35.18 -4.74
CA HIS A 269 -8.18 -34.15 -4.20
C HIS A 269 -8.05 -32.82 -4.93
N VAL A 270 -7.30 -32.75 -6.04
CA VAL A 270 -6.94 -31.49 -6.70
C VAL A 270 -7.12 -31.63 -8.20
N PHE A 271 -7.51 -30.52 -8.83
CA PHE A 271 -7.47 -30.34 -10.27
C PHE A 271 -6.74 -29.03 -10.60
N SER A 272 -5.88 -29.05 -11.61
CA SER A 272 -4.98 -27.95 -11.98
C SER A 272 -5.18 -27.53 -13.43
N LEU A 273 -5.56 -26.26 -13.60
CA LEU A 273 -5.78 -25.58 -14.87
C LEU A 273 -4.66 -24.57 -15.13
N LEU A 274 -3.98 -24.69 -16.27
CA LEU A 274 -2.96 -23.74 -16.71
C LEU A 274 -3.43 -22.98 -17.94
N ILE A 275 -3.44 -21.66 -17.88
CA ILE A 275 -3.82 -20.79 -18.99
C ILE A 275 -2.59 -20.01 -19.44
N GLY A 276 -2.23 -20.10 -20.71
CA GLY A 276 -1.08 -19.43 -21.29
C GLY A 276 -1.44 -18.56 -22.48
N GLY A 277 -0.79 -17.40 -22.59
CA GLY A 277 -1.01 -16.50 -23.72
C GLY A 277 -0.14 -15.25 -23.69
N PRO A 278 -0.26 -14.39 -24.71
CA PRO A 278 0.57 -13.21 -24.82
C PRO A 278 0.12 -12.12 -23.84
N ALA A 279 1.07 -11.32 -23.33
CA ALA A 279 0.74 -10.18 -22.49
C ALA A 279 -0.27 -9.25 -23.21
N GLY A 280 -1.34 -8.89 -22.51
CA GLY A 280 -2.45 -8.10 -23.06
C GLY A 280 -3.60 -8.91 -23.68
N SER A 281 -3.55 -10.25 -23.63
CA SER A 281 -4.69 -11.11 -24.02
C SER A 281 -5.83 -11.16 -22.99
N GLY A 282 -5.61 -10.63 -21.78
CA GLY A 282 -6.62 -10.58 -20.72
C GLY A 282 -6.65 -11.81 -19.81
N ILE A 283 -5.52 -12.51 -19.67
CA ILE A 283 -5.36 -13.66 -18.74
C ILE A 283 -5.76 -13.29 -17.31
N ASP A 284 -5.37 -12.09 -16.84
CA ASP A 284 -5.77 -11.58 -15.51
C ASP A 284 -7.31 -11.44 -15.36
N THR A 285 -7.99 -11.09 -16.44
CA THR A 285 -9.45 -10.95 -16.44
C THR A 285 -10.12 -12.32 -16.37
N ILE A 286 -9.65 -13.31 -17.15
CA ILE A 286 -10.24 -14.65 -17.07
C ILE A 286 -9.94 -15.32 -15.73
N GLU A 287 -8.75 -15.13 -15.16
CA GLU A 287 -8.45 -15.65 -13.82
C GLU A 287 -9.47 -15.16 -12.80
N LYS A 288 -9.74 -13.85 -12.73
CA LYS A 288 -10.73 -13.28 -11.79
C LYS A 288 -12.13 -13.87 -11.99
N ILE A 289 -12.57 -14.03 -13.23
CA ILE A 289 -13.87 -14.60 -13.55
C ILE A 289 -13.93 -16.07 -13.09
N LEU A 290 -12.89 -16.85 -13.41
CA LEU A 290 -12.83 -18.27 -13.11
C LEU A 290 -12.69 -18.51 -11.61
N THR A 291 -11.78 -17.85 -10.91
CA THR A 291 -11.58 -18.08 -9.47
C THR A 291 -12.84 -17.76 -8.67
N HIS A 292 -13.53 -16.67 -9.00
CA HIS A 292 -14.81 -16.32 -8.39
C HIS A 292 -15.92 -17.34 -8.72
N ALA A 293 -16.02 -17.80 -9.97
CA ALA A 293 -17.01 -18.80 -10.38
C ALA A 293 -16.75 -20.20 -9.79
N LEU A 294 -15.47 -20.61 -9.71
CA LEU A 294 -15.05 -21.88 -9.12
C LEU A 294 -15.27 -21.91 -7.61
N LYS A 295 -15.03 -20.79 -6.92
CA LYS A 295 -15.44 -20.64 -5.52
C LYS A 295 -16.96 -20.80 -5.39
N ALA A 296 -17.75 -20.11 -6.22
CA ALA A 296 -19.21 -20.22 -6.19
C ALA A 296 -19.71 -21.64 -6.51
N SER A 297 -18.92 -22.43 -7.24
CA SER A 297 -19.17 -23.86 -7.51
C SER A 297 -18.83 -24.78 -6.33
N GLY A 298 -18.30 -24.24 -5.23
CA GLY A 298 -18.03 -24.97 -3.99
C GLY A 298 -16.62 -25.53 -3.85
N TYR A 299 -15.66 -25.06 -4.64
CA TYR A 299 -14.28 -25.50 -4.58
C TYR A 299 -13.39 -24.58 -3.76
N TYR A 300 -12.37 -25.16 -3.13
CA TYR A 300 -11.23 -24.40 -2.66
C TYR A 300 -10.37 -23.97 -3.83
N VAL A 301 -10.08 -22.68 -3.95
CA VAL A 301 -9.37 -22.10 -5.10
C VAL A 301 -8.04 -21.52 -4.68
N TYR A 302 -7.01 -21.84 -5.46
CA TYR A 302 -5.69 -21.23 -5.39
C TYR A 302 -5.28 -20.79 -6.81
N SER A 303 -4.63 -19.63 -6.95
CA SER A 303 -4.12 -19.16 -8.22
C SER A 303 -2.73 -18.54 -8.08
N THR A 304 -1.88 -18.72 -9.08
CA THR A 304 -0.59 -18.03 -9.18
C THR A 304 -0.24 -17.70 -10.63
N LYS A 305 0.70 -16.77 -10.81
CA LYS A 305 1.00 -16.16 -12.11
C LYS A 305 2.48 -16.21 -12.42
N GLU A 306 2.77 -16.33 -13.69
CA GLU A 306 4.10 -16.25 -14.25
C GLU A 306 4.06 -15.30 -15.45
N TYR A 307 4.78 -14.19 -15.36
CA TYR A 307 4.86 -13.26 -16.48
C TYR A 307 6.29 -12.79 -16.74
N MET A 308 6.50 -12.34 -17.97
CA MET A 308 7.78 -11.80 -18.40
C MET A 308 7.83 -10.30 -18.11
N SER A 309 9.04 -9.75 -17.91
CA SER A 309 9.30 -8.30 -17.78
C SER A 309 9.10 -7.57 -19.11
N ARG A 310 7.90 -7.64 -19.69
CA ARG A 310 7.49 -7.06 -20.96
C ARG A 310 6.04 -6.57 -20.86
N VAL A 311 5.79 -5.34 -21.33
CA VAL A 311 4.44 -4.75 -21.33
C VAL A 311 3.54 -5.37 -22.41
N ARG A 312 4.11 -5.85 -23.52
CA ARG A 312 3.40 -6.56 -24.61
C ARG A 312 4.24 -7.71 -25.15
N GLY A 313 3.58 -8.80 -25.54
CA GLY A 313 4.22 -10.02 -26.05
C GLY A 313 4.79 -10.92 -24.96
N GLY A 314 5.56 -11.94 -25.36
CA GLY A 314 5.98 -13.03 -24.45
C GLY A 314 4.87 -14.06 -24.23
N SER A 315 5.15 -15.08 -23.43
CA SER A 315 4.15 -16.05 -22.96
C SER A 315 4.01 -15.88 -21.45
N ASN A 316 2.86 -15.40 -21.01
CA ASN A 316 2.48 -15.36 -19.59
C ASN A 316 1.60 -16.57 -19.29
N THR A 317 1.68 -17.10 -18.08
CA THR A 317 0.83 -18.20 -17.63
C THR A 317 0.17 -17.88 -16.30
N THR A 318 -1.01 -18.46 -16.09
CA THR A 318 -1.73 -18.44 -14.82
C THR A 318 -2.15 -19.86 -14.51
N LEU A 319 -1.73 -20.35 -13.35
CA LEU A 319 -2.13 -21.64 -12.82
C LEU A 319 -3.28 -21.42 -11.84
N ILE A 320 -4.41 -22.06 -12.06
CA ILE A 320 -5.55 -22.13 -11.14
C ILE A 320 -5.66 -23.57 -10.67
N ARG A 321 -5.70 -23.78 -9.36
CA ARG A 321 -5.94 -25.08 -8.75
C ARG A 321 -7.29 -25.03 -8.03
N ILE A 322 -8.03 -26.12 -8.12
CA ILE A 322 -9.25 -26.35 -7.34
C ILE A 322 -9.16 -27.63 -6.53
N SER A 323 -9.80 -27.66 -5.36
CA SER A 323 -9.77 -28.80 -4.45
C SER A 323 -11.03 -28.90 -3.60
N ASP A 324 -11.26 -30.07 -3.00
CA ASP A 324 -12.29 -30.32 -1.99
C ASP A 324 -11.86 -29.91 -0.56
N ARG A 325 -10.63 -29.40 -0.43
CA ARG A 325 -10.02 -28.96 0.84
C ARG A 325 -9.03 -27.81 0.59
N PRO A 326 -8.56 -27.11 1.64
CA PRO A 326 -7.60 -26.02 1.47
C PRO A 326 -6.31 -26.44 0.74
N ILE A 327 -5.85 -25.59 -0.18
CA ILE A 327 -4.61 -25.74 -0.98
C ILE A 327 -3.88 -24.40 -1.05
N ASN A 328 -2.54 -24.43 -1.03
CA ASN A 328 -1.72 -23.23 -0.76
C ASN A 328 -0.42 -23.13 -1.58
N ALA A 329 -0.17 -24.06 -2.51
CA ALA A 329 1.04 -24.05 -3.35
C ALA A 329 0.77 -24.24 -4.84
N PRO A 330 1.72 -24.00 -5.73
CA PRO A 330 1.62 -24.42 -7.12
C PRO A 330 2.07 -25.88 -7.27
N VAL A 331 1.68 -26.48 -8.39
CA VAL A 331 2.17 -27.77 -8.89
C VAL A 331 2.72 -27.59 -10.30
N TRP A 332 3.67 -28.43 -10.70
CA TRP A 332 4.27 -28.37 -12.02
C TRP A 332 3.43 -29.09 -13.05
N GLU A 333 2.97 -30.30 -12.73
CA GLU A 333 2.11 -31.07 -13.64
C GLU A 333 0.67 -30.54 -13.61
N VAL A 334 0.01 -30.50 -14.77
CA VAL A 334 -1.33 -29.89 -14.91
C VAL A 334 -2.31 -30.82 -15.61
N ASP A 335 -3.59 -30.73 -15.24
CA ASP A 335 -4.65 -31.60 -15.74
C ASP A 335 -5.29 -31.05 -17.02
N LEU A 336 -5.46 -29.72 -17.06
CA LEU A 336 -5.98 -28.99 -18.21
C LEU A 336 -5.06 -27.82 -18.55
N SER A 337 -4.67 -27.71 -19.82
CA SER A 337 -3.89 -26.59 -20.33
C SER A 337 -4.64 -25.86 -21.44
N ILE A 338 -4.58 -24.53 -21.43
CA ILE A 338 -5.19 -23.68 -22.45
C ILE A 338 -4.16 -22.74 -23.03
N ALA A 339 -3.79 -22.97 -24.28
CA ALA A 339 -2.82 -22.15 -25.00
C ALA A 339 -3.52 -21.20 -25.98
N LEU A 340 -3.43 -19.89 -25.72
CA LEU A 340 -4.02 -18.85 -26.56
C LEU A 340 -3.25 -18.54 -27.86
N ASP A 341 -2.05 -19.11 -28.01
CA ASP A 341 -1.26 -19.13 -29.23
C ASP A 341 -0.19 -20.23 -29.20
N GLU A 342 0.52 -20.40 -30.32
CA GLU A 342 1.60 -21.39 -30.48
C GLU A 342 2.77 -21.15 -29.50
N SER A 343 3.04 -19.89 -29.15
CA SER A 343 4.13 -19.54 -28.21
C SER A 343 3.78 -19.99 -26.78
N ALA A 344 2.52 -19.88 -26.37
CA ALA A 344 2.05 -20.39 -25.09
C ALA A 344 2.05 -21.92 -25.07
N LEU A 345 1.63 -22.55 -26.18
CA LEU A 345 1.60 -24.01 -26.31
C LEU A 345 2.99 -24.63 -26.10
N GLU A 346 4.01 -24.07 -26.74
CA GLU A 346 5.40 -24.56 -26.59
C GLU A 346 5.97 -24.20 -25.21
N HIS A 347 5.67 -23.01 -24.67
CA HIS A 347 6.16 -22.58 -23.37
C HIS A 347 5.69 -23.49 -22.22
N MET A 348 4.46 -23.99 -22.29
CA MET A 348 3.84 -24.82 -21.26
C MET A 348 4.09 -26.32 -21.46
N ARG A 349 4.77 -26.72 -22.54
CA ARG A 349 4.90 -28.12 -22.95
C ARG A 349 5.53 -29.03 -21.89
N GLU A 350 6.47 -28.51 -21.11
CA GLU A 350 7.13 -29.25 -20.02
C GLU A 350 6.22 -29.50 -18.80
N ARG A 351 5.04 -28.88 -18.76
CA ARG A 351 4.02 -29.08 -17.72
C ARG A 351 3.06 -30.23 -18.06
N TYR A 352 3.11 -30.76 -19.29
CA TYR A 352 2.13 -31.73 -19.79
C TYR A 352 2.54 -33.17 -19.47
N THR A 353 1.55 -33.96 -19.08
CA THR A 353 1.64 -35.40 -18.88
C THR A 353 0.81 -36.13 -19.94
N GLU A 354 0.85 -37.47 -19.96
CA GLU A 354 -0.02 -38.28 -20.83
C GLU A 354 -1.51 -38.12 -20.53
N LYS A 355 -1.86 -37.55 -19.37
CA LYS A 355 -3.25 -37.31 -18.93
C LYS A 355 -3.71 -35.88 -19.19
N THR A 356 -2.79 -34.95 -19.42
CA THR A 356 -3.13 -33.54 -19.62
C THR A 356 -4.00 -33.37 -20.86
N LEU A 357 -5.17 -32.75 -20.71
CA LEU A 357 -5.97 -32.27 -21.83
C LEU A 357 -5.43 -30.90 -22.26
N VAL A 358 -5.10 -30.73 -23.54
CA VAL A 358 -4.56 -29.48 -24.07
C VAL A 358 -5.54 -28.85 -25.04
N LEU A 359 -6.03 -27.66 -24.72
CA LEU A 359 -6.89 -26.84 -25.57
C LEU A 359 -6.04 -25.72 -26.17
N ALA A 360 -6.05 -25.52 -27.49
CA ALA A 360 -5.19 -24.51 -28.11
C ALA A 360 -5.86 -23.75 -29.25
N ASP A 361 -5.66 -22.43 -29.29
CA ASP A 361 -6.05 -21.56 -30.40
C ASP A 361 -4.88 -21.43 -31.39
N VAL A 362 -4.69 -22.46 -32.22
CA VAL A 362 -3.55 -22.61 -33.14
C VAL A 362 -3.99 -23.07 -34.54
N SER A 363 -3.12 -22.81 -35.53
CA SER A 363 -3.44 -23.00 -36.96
C SER A 363 -3.46 -24.46 -37.42
N GLU A 364 -2.68 -25.35 -36.78
CA GLU A 364 -2.57 -26.77 -37.14
C GLU A 364 -2.34 -27.66 -35.91
N ASN A 365 -2.91 -28.88 -35.95
CA ASN A 365 -2.69 -29.91 -34.92
C ASN A 365 -1.21 -30.32 -34.88
N GLY A 366 -0.49 -29.88 -33.84
CA GLY A 366 0.82 -30.45 -33.52
C GLY A 366 0.72 -31.94 -33.17
N THR A 367 1.86 -32.63 -33.12
CA THR A 367 1.97 -34.06 -32.75
C THR A 367 1.74 -34.34 -31.25
N LEU A 368 1.13 -33.40 -30.51
CA LEU A 368 0.88 -33.55 -29.09
C LEU A 368 -0.33 -34.48 -28.86
N PRO A 369 -0.19 -35.55 -28.07
CA PRO A 369 -1.33 -36.36 -27.65
C PRO A 369 -2.30 -35.47 -26.83
N ASN A 370 -3.61 -35.73 -26.96
CA ASN A 370 -4.69 -35.00 -26.26
C ASN A 370 -4.78 -33.49 -26.55
N LEU A 371 -4.29 -33.04 -27.71
CA LEU A 371 -4.47 -31.67 -28.19
C LEU A 371 -5.80 -31.52 -28.93
N ILE A 372 -6.61 -30.56 -28.51
CA ILE A 372 -7.84 -30.13 -29.17
C ILE A 372 -7.69 -28.68 -29.59
N THR A 373 -7.79 -28.44 -30.90
CA THR A 373 -7.74 -27.09 -31.45
C THR A 373 -9.10 -26.41 -31.29
N VAL A 374 -9.11 -25.24 -30.64
CA VAL A 374 -10.30 -24.43 -30.36
C VAL A 374 -10.12 -23.03 -30.96
N PRO A 375 -10.92 -22.59 -31.94
CA PRO A 375 -10.72 -21.33 -32.65
C PRO A 375 -11.22 -20.11 -31.83
N ILE A 376 -10.71 -19.92 -30.60
CA ILE A 376 -11.18 -18.94 -29.61
C ILE A 376 -11.25 -17.52 -30.20
N ARG A 377 -10.18 -17.05 -30.85
CA ARG A 377 -10.11 -15.70 -31.45
C ARG A 377 -11.11 -15.50 -32.58
N GLU A 378 -11.33 -16.53 -33.39
CA GLU A 378 -12.30 -16.47 -34.49
C GLU A 378 -13.72 -16.40 -33.94
N ARG A 379 -14.03 -17.23 -32.95
CA ARG A 379 -15.33 -17.26 -32.25
C ARG A 379 -15.65 -15.94 -31.58
N ALA A 380 -14.70 -15.38 -30.82
CA ALA A 380 -14.85 -14.07 -30.20
C ALA A 380 -15.15 -12.97 -31.23
N LYS A 381 -14.43 -12.97 -32.35
CA LYS A 381 -14.66 -12.00 -33.43
C LYS A 381 -16.04 -12.17 -34.07
N ALA A 382 -16.52 -13.40 -34.26
CA ALA A 382 -17.86 -13.69 -34.78
C ALA A 382 -18.98 -13.23 -33.82
N LEU A 383 -18.70 -13.22 -32.51
CA LEU A 383 -19.59 -12.71 -31.47
C LEU A 383 -19.58 -11.17 -31.37
N GLY A 384 -18.70 -10.48 -32.10
CA GLY A 384 -18.73 -9.03 -32.31
C GLY A 384 -17.41 -8.32 -32.01
N ASP A 385 -16.62 -8.80 -31.05
CA ASP A 385 -15.37 -8.18 -30.63
C ASP A 385 -14.36 -9.22 -30.11
N ARG A 386 -13.07 -9.01 -30.39
CA ARG A 386 -11.97 -9.87 -29.89
C ARG A 386 -11.90 -9.90 -28.36
N ARG A 387 -12.43 -8.90 -27.66
CA ARG A 387 -12.45 -8.84 -26.19
C ARG A 387 -13.32 -9.92 -25.54
N TYR A 388 -14.28 -10.48 -26.27
CA TYR A 388 -15.13 -11.57 -25.79
C TYR A 388 -14.42 -12.93 -25.74
N ALA A 389 -13.16 -13.00 -26.17
CA ALA A 389 -12.36 -14.23 -26.10
C ALA A 389 -12.26 -14.78 -24.66
N ASN A 390 -12.16 -13.89 -23.66
CA ASN A 390 -11.99 -14.31 -22.27
C ASN A 390 -13.26 -14.94 -21.69
N THR A 391 -14.44 -14.37 -21.97
CA THR A 391 -15.72 -14.88 -21.49
C THR A 391 -16.17 -16.10 -22.28
N TYR A 392 -15.95 -16.13 -23.61
CA TYR A 392 -16.10 -17.34 -24.39
C TYR A 392 -15.23 -18.48 -23.86
N MET A 393 -13.95 -18.21 -23.59
CA MET A 393 -13.03 -19.21 -23.03
C MET A 393 -13.47 -19.67 -21.65
N ALA A 394 -13.90 -18.78 -20.76
CA ALA A 394 -14.42 -19.16 -19.45
C ALA A 394 -15.65 -20.08 -19.60
N GLY A 395 -16.55 -19.77 -20.53
CA GLY A 395 -17.68 -20.63 -20.90
C GLY A 395 -17.22 -22.00 -21.37
N PHE A 396 -16.28 -22.04 -22.31
CA PHE A 396 -15.72 -23.27 -22.88
C PHE A 396 -15.11 -24.17 -21.80
N ILE A 397 -14.37 -23.58 -20.86
CA ILE A 397 -13.81 -24.31 -19.71
C ILE A 397 -14.93 -24.92 -18.87
N PHE A 398 -15.95 -24.13 -18.50
CA PHE A 398 -17.08 -24.64 -17.72
C PHE A 398 -17.82 -25.78 -18.44
N GLY A 399 -17.94 -25.71 -19.76
CA GLY A 399 -18.53 -26.77 -20.58
C GLY A 399 -17.68 -28.05 -20.57
N VAL A 400 -16.35 -27.92 -20.76
CA VAL A 400 -15.41 -29.06 -20.71
C VAL A 400 -15.36 -29.71 -19.34
N LEU A 401 -15.44 -28.90 -18.28
CA LEU A 401 -15.42 -29.36 -16.89
C LEU A 401 -16.78 -29.83 -16.37
N GLU A 402 -17.84 -29.78 -17.19
CA GLU A 402 -19.20 -30.13 -16.82
C GLU A 402 -19.73 -29.38 -15.57
N LEU A 403 -19.35 -28.11 -15.42
CA LEU A 403 -19.74 -27.25 -14.30
C LEU A 403 -21.05 -26.50 -14.58
N GLU A 404 -21.73 -26.07 -13.52
CA GLU A 404 -22.99 -25.32 -13.63
C GLU A 404 -22.76 -23.91 -14.21
N LEU A 405 -23.30 -23.65 -15.40
CA LEU A 405 -23.15 -22.39 -16.15
C LEU A 405 -23.61 -21.16 -15.35
N ASP A 406 -24.65 -21.28 -14.53
CA ASP A 406 -25.21 -20.16 -13.78
C ASP A 406 -24.20 -19.50 -12.83
N THR A 407 -23.28 -20.28 -12.25
CA THR A 407 -22.21 -19.75 -11.37
C THR A 407 -21.22 -18.88 -12.16
N LEU A 408 -20.89 -19.28 -13.39
CA LEU A 408 -20.05 -18.49 -14.29
C LEU A 408 -20.76 -17.21 -14.72
N LEU A 409 -22.03 -17.29 -15.10
CA LEU A 409 -22.80 -16.11 -15.53
C LEU A 409 -22.92 -15.07 -14.42
N ALA A 410 -23.14 -15.51 -13.17
CA ALA A 410 -23.13 -14.63 -12.01
C ALA A 410 -21.76 -13.96 -11.78
N SER A 411 -20.67 -14.70 -12.01
CA SER A 411 -19.31 -14.16 -11.94
C SER A 411 -19.04 -13.09 -13.00
N ILE A 412 -19.47 -13.33 -14.24
CA ILE A 412 -19.34 -12.37 -15.34
C ILE A 412 -20.14 -11.10 -15.02
N ASP A 413 -21.37 -11.24 -14.53
CA ASP A 413 -22.21 -10.10 -14.19
C ASP A 413 -21.61 -9.25 -13.05
N HIS A 414 -20.99 -9.90 -12.05
CA HIS A 414 -20.29 -9.21 -10.95
C HIS A 414 -19.21 -8.25 -11.45
N TYR A 415 -18.38 -8.68 -12.42
CA TYR A 415 -17.25 -7.89 -12.91
C TYR A 415 -17.59 -6.92 -14.05
N PHE A 416 -18.53 -7.28 -14.93
CA PHE A 416 -18.84 -6.47 -16.12
C PHE A 416 -20.13 -5.65 -16.02
N LYS A 417 -20.99 -5.90 -15.02
CA LYS A 417 -22.25 -5.20 -14.72
C LYS A 417 -23.20 -5.08 -15.93
N GLU A 418 -24.09 -6.07 -16.10
CA GLU A 418 -25.14 -6.08 -17.15
C GLU A 418 -24.60 -6.10 -18.61
N ASP A 419 -23.48 -6.80 -18.86
CA ASP A 419 -22.94 -6.97 -20.21
C ASP A 419 -23.50 -8.22 -20.91
N ASN A 420 -24.60 -8.01 -21.64
CA ASN A 420 -25.30 -9.07 -22.38
C ASN A 420 -24.43 -9.80 -23.43
N GLU A 421 -23.44 -9.14 -24.03
CA GLU A 421 -22.60 -9.77 -25.06
C GLU A 421 -21.56 -10.71 -24.44
N ASN A 422 -21.01 -10.34 -23.29
CA ASN A 422 -20.12 -11.21 -22.52
C ASN A 422 -20.84 -12.45 -22.00
N ILE A 423 -22.09 -12.31 -21.55
CA ILE A 423 -22.95 -13.44 -21.14
C ILE A 423 -23.19 -14.38 -22.33
N LYS A 424 -23.55 -13.83 -23.49
CA LYS A 424 -23.78 -14.62 -24.71
C LYS A 424 -22.52 -15.34 -25.17
N ALA A 425 -21.36 -14.69 -25.08
CA ALA A 425 -20.08 -15.31 -25.40
C ALA A 425 -19.79 -16.51 -24.50
N ALA A 426 -20.01 -16.38 -23.19
CA ALA A 426 -19.86 -17.49 -22.24
C ALA A 426 -20.84 -18.64 -22.51
N GLN A 427 -22.10 -18.35 -22.87
CA GLN A 427 -23.09 -19.37 -23.22
C GLN A 427 -22.69 -20.17 -24.48
N GLU A 428 -22.22 -19.50 -25.52
CA GLU A 428 -21.75 -20.19 -26.74
C GLU A 428 -20.50 -21.03 -26.46
N GLY A 429 -19.55 -20.46 -25.69
CA GLY A 429 -18.37 -21.18 -25.22
C GLY A 429 -18.75 -22.45 -24.47
N PHE A 430 -19.67 -22.35 -23.50
CA PHE A 430 -20.16 -23.47 -22.70
C PHE A 430 -20.74 -24.59 -23.55
N LYS A 431 -21.60 -24.23 -24.51
CA LYS A 431 -22.20 -25.20 -25.42
C LYS A 431 -21.16 -25.91 -26.28
N GLU A 432 -20.17 -25.20 -26.79
CA GLU A 432 -19.08 -25.82 -27.56
C GLU A 432 -18.18 -26.69 -26.68
N GLY A 433 -17.85 -26.25 -25.46
CA GLY A 433 -17.06 -27.00 -24.50
C GLY A 433 -17.73 -28.30 -24.05
N ALA A 434 -19.04 -28.26 -23.76
CA ALA A 434 -19.82 -29.44 -23.36
C ALA A 434 -19.96 -30.49 -24.48
N ALA A 435 -19.67 -30.13 -25.73
CA ALA A 435 -19.65 -31.05 -26.87
C ALA A 435 -18.30 -31.73 -27.08
N VAL A 436 -17.26 -31.37 -26.30
CA VAL A 436 -15.92 -31.94 -26.41
C VAL A 436 -15.87 -33.30 -25.73
N GLU A 437 -15.71 -34.37 -26.51
CA GLU A 437 -15.40 -35.69 -25.97
C GLU A 437 -13.95 -35.71 -25.42
N HIS A 438 -13.79 -35.99 -24.13
CA HIS A 438 -12.49 -35.97 -23.46
C HIS A 438 -12.25 -37.25 -22.66
N TYR A 439 -11.55 -38.22 -23.26
CA TYR A 439 -11.29 -39.53 -22.63
C TYR A 439 -10.15 -39.52 -21.60
N THR A 440 -9.39 -38.43 -21.48
CA THR A 440 -8.17 -38.35 -20.66
C THR A 440 -8.25 -37.36 -19.50
N LEU A 441 -9.31 -36.54 -19.42
CA LEU A 441 -9.43 -35.54 -18.35
C LEU A 441 -9.62 -36.24 -16.99
N GLN A 442 -8.91 -35.77 -15.98
CA GLN A 442 -9.08 -36.22 -14.61
C GLN A 442 -10.46 -35.80 -14.06
N GLU A 443 -11.09 -36.67 -13.26
CA GLU A 443 -12.31 -36.33 -12.53
C GLU A 443 -12.06 -35.15 -11.59
N LEU A 444 -13.01 -34.21 -11.53
CA LEU A 444 -12.93 -33.09 -10.60
C LEU A 444 -13.04 -33.59 -9.14
N PRO A 445 -12.39 -32.90 -8.19
CA PRO A 445 -12.56 -33.19 -6.77
C PRO A 445 -14.01 -32.94 -6.33
N GLY A 446 -14.35 -33.36 -5.11
CA GLY A 446 -15.64 -33.00 -4.51
C GLY A 446 -15.81 -31.48 -4.37
N SER A 447 -17.05 -31.00 -4.41
CA SER A 447 -17.38 -29.60 -4.12
C SER A 447 -18.47 -29.49 -3.06
N ASP A 448 -18.37 -28.47 -2.22
CA ASP A 448 -19.40 -28.10 -1.25
C ASP A 448 -19.46 -26.56 -1.12
N PRO A 449 -20.46 -25.90 -1.75
CA PRO A 449 -20.65 -24.45 -1.63
C PRO A 449 -20.67 -23.93 -0.20
N LYS A 450 -21.14 -24.72 0.78
CA LYS A 450 -21.18 -24.31 2.20
C LYS A 450 -19.79 -24.25 2.83
N SER A 451 -18.88 -25.11 2.38
CA SER A 451 -17.52 -25.17 2.92
C SER A 451 -16.67 -23.93 2.58
N VAL A 452 -17.04 -23.21 1.51
CA VAL A 452 -16.30 -22.05 0.99
C VAL A 452 -17.07 -20.74 1.05
N GLU A 453 -18.34 -20.75 1.47
CA GLU A 453 -19.22 -19.58 1.50
C GLU A 453 -18.63 -18.42 2.32
N ALA A 454 -18.08 -18.73 3.50
CA ALA A 454 -17.51 -17.75 4.44
C ALA A 454 -16.08 -17.30 4.11
N LEU A 455 -15.44 -17.89 3.09
CA LEU A 455 -14.05 -17.61 2.72
C LEU A 455 -13.97 -16.48 1.70
N HIS A 456 -12.86 -15.75 1.68
CA HIS A 456 -12.63 -14.61 0.78
C HIS A 456 -11.44 -14.86 -0.12
N LEU A 457 -11.58 -14.60 -1.42
CA LEU A 457 -10.45 -14.59 -2.34
C LEU A 457 -9.60 -13.33 -2.07
N MET A 458 -8.32 -13.53 -1.81
CA MET A 458 -7.38 -12.44 -1.55
C MET A 458 -6.02 -12.77 -2.17
N ASP A 459 -5.29 -11.75 -2.64
CA ASP A 459 -3.90 -11.88 -3.06
C ASP A 459 -2.92 -11.37 -1.99
N GLY A 460 -1.66 -11.78 -2.07
CA GLY A 460 -0.64 -11.41 -1.09
C GLY A 460 -0.34 -9.92 -1.00
N THR A 461 -0.45 -9.20 -2.11
CA THR A 461 -0.34 -7.73 -2.13
C THR A 461 -1.41 -7.10 -1.25
N THR A 462 -2.66 -7.52 -1.43
CA THR A 462 -3.83 -7.05 -0.69
C THR A 462 -3.75 -7.45 0.78
N ALA A 463 -3.35 -8.69 1.07
CA ALA A 463 -3.15 -9.17 2.44
C ALA A 463 -2.09 -8.36 3.20
N CYS A 464 -0.92 -8.13 2.61
CA CYS A 464 0.10 -7.26 3.20
C CYS A 464 -0.44 -5.84 3.41
N GLY A 465 -1.13 -5.29 2.41
CA GLY A 465 -1.77 -3.97 2.47
C GLY A 465 -2.71 -3.84 3.67
N PHE A 466 -3.63 -4.78 3.86
CA PHE A 466 -4.53 -4.81 5.02
C PHE A 466 -3.76 -4.99 6.34
N GLY A 467 -2.70 -5.80 6.37
CA GLY A 467 -1.83 -5.92 7.53
C GLY A 467 -1.18 -4.58 7.94
N PHE A 468 -0.70 -3.81 6.97
CA PHE A 468 -0.13 -2.49 7.24
C PHE A 468 -1.17 -1.48 7.73
N LEU A 469 -2.39 -1.52 7.18
CA LEU A 469 -3.52 -0.73 7.68
C LEU A 469 -3.86 -1.11 9.13
N ALA A 470 -3.95 -2.41 9.44
CA ALA A 470 -4.17 -2.92 10.79
C ALA A 470 -3.04 -2.48 11.75
N GLY A 471 -1.80 -2.44 11.26
CA GLY A 471 -0.64 -1.90 11.97
C GLY A 471 -0.69 -0.38 12.23
N GLY A 472 -1.72 0.31 11.76
CA GLY A 472 -1.92 1.75 11.95
C GLY A 472 -1.07 2.61 11.01
N CYS A 473 -0.70 2.11 9.82
CA CYS A 473 0.06 2.87 8.85
C CYS A 473 -0.66 4.19 8.48
N THR A 474 0.02 5.32 8.62
CA THR A 474 -0.51 6.65 8.27
C THR A 474 0.28 7.33 7.14
N MET A 475 1.38 6.73 6.70
CA MET A 475 2.20 7.27 5.62
C MET A 475 2.92 6.13 4.88
N VAL A 476 2.84 6.12 3.56
CA VAL A 476 3.65 5.24 2.71
C VAL A 476 4.36 6.09 1.67
N THR A 477 5.66 5.88 1.52
CA THR A 477 6.46 6.46 0.45
C THR A 477 7.13 5.35 -0.34
N SER A 478 7.25 5.46 -1.65
CA SER A 478 7.92 4.42 -2.43
C SER A 478 8.32 4.93 -3.81
N TYR A 479 9.43 4.39 -4.32
CA TYR A 479 9.76 4.42 -5.73
C TYR A 479 9.24 3.14 -6.41
N PRO A 480 8.43 3.22 -7.48
CA PRO A 480 7.83 2.05 -8.10
C PRO A 480 8.87 1.02 -8.60
N MET A 481 8.80 -0.20 -8.08
CA MET A 481 9.63 -1.32 -8.50
C MET A 481 8.86 -2.65 -8.33
N SER A 482 8.85 -3.52 -9.34
CA SER A 482 8.24 -4.86 -9.22
C SER A 482 9.01 -5.73 -8.22
N PRO A 483 8.37 -6.52 -7.35
CA PRO A 483 6.91 -6.66 -7.13
C PRO A 483 6.29 -5.66 -6.14
N SER A 484 7.05 -4.75 -5.53
CA SER A 484 6.58 -3.93 -4.40
C SER A 484 5.55 -2.86 -4.76
N THR A 485 5.44 -2.48 -6.04
CA THR A 485 4.47 -1.48 -6.52
C THR A 485 3.01 -1.85 -6.23
N GLY A 486 2.69 -3.15 -6.18
CA GLY A 486 1.31 -3.61 -5.88
C GLY A 486 0.79 -3.05 -4.56
N VAL A 487 1.62 -3.10 -3.51
CA VAL A 487 1.25 -2.60 -2.18
C VAL A 487 1.08 -1.08 -2.20
N LEU A 488 1.95 -0.35 -2.92
CA LEU A 488 1.81 1.11 -3.06
C LEU A 488 0.46 1.46 -3.71
N ASN A 489 0.07 0.76 -4.78
CA ASN A 489 -1.20 0.96 -5.46
C ASN A 489 -2.39 0.66 -4.55
N PHE A 490 -2.34 -0.43 -3.78
CA PHE A 490 -3.37 -0.76 -2.79
C PHE A 490 -3.52 0.36 -1.76
N MET A 491 -2.43 0.83 -1.17
CA MET A 491 -2.45 1.91 -0.17
C MET A 491 -2.96 3.22 -0.78
N ALA A 492 -2.58 3.53 -2.03
CA ALA A 492 -3.10 4.67 -2.78
C ALA A 492 -4.61 4.60 -2.99
N GLU A 493 -5.14 3.43 -3.35
CA GLU A 493 -6.57 3.21 -3.51
C GLU A 493 -7.33 3.41 -2.19
N ARG A 494 -6.76 2.87 -1.09
CA ARG A 494 -7.34 2.93 0.25
C ARG A 494 -7.18 4.27 0.96
N SER A 495 -6.32 5.17 0.47
CA SER A 495 -6.12 6.52 1.03
C SER A 495 -7.37 7.42 1.05
N LYS A 496 -8.42 7.05 0.31
CA LYS A 496 -9.72 7.74 0.35
C LYS A 496 -10.57 7.32 1.55
N GLU A 497 -10.40 6.09 2.00
CA GLU A 497 -11.15 5.47 3.11
C GLU A 497 -10.37 5.62 4.42
N PHE A 498 -9.04 5.53 4.36
CA PHE A 498 -8.12 5.64 5.49
C PHE A 498 -7.31 6.92 5.38
N THR A 499 -7.10 7.63 6.49
CA THR A 499 -6.30 8.88 6.52
C THR A 499 -4.80 8.57 6.40
N ILE A 500 -4.34 8.34 5.17
CA ILE A 500 -2.97 7.91 4.86
C ILE A 500 -2.37 8.85 3.83
N VAL A 501 -1.15 9.30 4.09
CA VAL A 501 -0.34 10.03 3.10
C VAL A 501 0.35 9.02 2.20
N VAL A 502 0.15 9.13 0.89
CA VAL A 502 0.79 8.27 -0.10
C VAL A 502 1.64 9.14 -1.01
N GLU A 503 2.96 8.91 -1.00
CA GLU A 503 3.91 9.67 -1.79
C GLU A 503 4.71 8.74 -2.71
N GLN A 504 4.71 9.06 -4.01
CA GLN A 504 5.63 8.42 -4.95
C GLN A 504 6.92 9.24 -4.97
N SER A 505 7.98 8.73 -4.35
CA SER A 505 9.26 9.43 -4.29
C SER A 505 10.02 9.36 -5.62
N GLU A 506 11.03 10.22 -5.77
CA GLU A 506 11.90 10.29 -6.93
C GLU A 506 12.88 9.11 -7.04
N ASP A 507 13.28 8.53 -5.90
CA ASP A 507 14.10 7.34 -5.76
C ASP A 507 13.92 6.69 -4.37
N GLU A 508 14.58 5.55 -4.13
CA GLU A 508 14.54 4.83 -2.86
C GLU A 508 15.30 5.50 -1.71
N ILE A 509 16.28 6.37 -2.00
CA ILE A 509 17.01 7.15 -1.00
C ILE A 509 16.05 8.16 -0.37
N ALA A 510 15.34 8.91 -1.20
CA ALA A 510 14.29 9.83 -0.78
C ALA A 510 13.18 9.08 -0.02
N SER A 511 12.77 7.90 -0.51
CA SER A 511 11.71 7.12 0.11
C SER A 511 11.99 6.79 1.58
N LEU A 512 13.11 6.11 1.90
CA LEU A 512 13.37 5.73 3.29
C LEU A 512 13.67 6.95 4.16
N ASN A 513 14.31 8.00 3.63
CA ASN A 513 14.49 9.25 4.39
C ASN A 513 13.16 9.94 4.73
N MET A 514 12.19 9.94 3.82
CA MET A 514 10.83 10.44 4.11
C MET A 514 10.12 9.58 5.16
N VAL A 515 10.33 8.25 5.17
CA VAL A 515 9.81 7.36 6.22
C VAL A 515 10.37 7.76 7.59
N LEU A 516 11.68 7.96 7.71
CA LEU A 516 12.29 8.40 8.96
C LEU A 516 11.79 9.78 9.40
N GLY A 517 11.65 10.71 8.45
CA GLY A 517 11.02 12.02 8.70
C GLY A 517 9.58 11.89 9.20
N GLY A 518 8.81 10.97 8.64
CA GLY A 518 7.45 10.64 9.07
C GLY A 518 7.42 10.14 10.51
N TRP A 519 8.26 9.17 10.87
CA TRP A 519 8.35 8.65 12.24
C TRP A 519 8.83 9.68 13.25
N TYR A 520 9.75 10.55 12.85
CA TYR A 520 10.18 11.69 13.65
C TYR A 520 9.02 12.66 13.91
N ALA A 521 8.18 12.92 12.91
CA ALA A 521 6.98 13.75 13.02
C ALA A 521 5.79 13.05 13.72
N GLY A 522 5.88 11.74 13.97
CA GLY A 522 4.84 10.95 14.66
C GLY A 522 3.90 10.16 13.76
N ALA A 523 4.14 10.13 12.45
CA ALA A 523 3.48 9.19 11.56
C ALA A 523 3.99 7.76 11.80
N ARG A 524 3.15 6.76 11.55
CA ARG A 524 3.58 5.38 11.39
C ARG A 524 3.85 5.16 9.91
N ALA A 525 5.08 5.42 9.51
CA ALA A 525 5.47 5.47 8.10
C ALA A 525 6.11 4.16 7.60
N MET A 526 5.92 3.84 6.32
CA MET A 526 6.58 2.70 5.68
C MET A 526 7.05 3.00 4.27
N THR A 527 7.95 2.15 3.76
CA THR A 527 8.30 2.10 2.34
C THR A 527 8.11 0.70 1.76
N THR A 528 7.87 0.63 0.47
CA THR A 528 7.82 -0.62 -0.30
C THR A 528 8.93 -0.62 -1.34
N THR A 529 9.71 -1.70 -1.40
CA THR A 529 10.87 -1.83 -2.31
C THR A 529 11.19 -3.29 -2.62
N SER A 530 12.26 -3.52 -3.37
CA SER A 530 12.84 -4.82 -3.76
C SER A 530 14.36 -4.73 -3.67
N GLY A 531 15.08 -5.80 -4.00
CA GLY A 531 16.52 -5.94 -3.71
C GLY A 531 17.39 -4.74 -4.14
N GLY A 532 17.22 -4.27 -5.38
CA GLY A 532 18.01 -3.14 -5.91
C GLY A 532 17.74 -1.81 -5.19
N GLY A 533 16.49 -1.54 -4.85
CA GLY A 533 16.10 -0.32 -4.14
C GLY A 533 16.50 -0.36 -2.66
N PHE A 534 16.40 -1.53 -2.01
CA PHE A 534 16.88 -1.72 -0.64
C PHE A 534 18.40 -1.47 -0.53
N ALA A 535 19.19 -1.81 -1.56
CA ALA A 535 20.61 -1.50 -1.60
C ALA A 535 20.90 0.02 -1.57
N LEU A 536 20.03 0.85 -2.16
CA LEU A 536 20.12 2.31 -2.10
C LEU A 536 19.70 2.88 -0.74
N MET A 537 18.82 2.19 -0.02
CA MET A 537 18.31 2.58 1.30
C MET A 537 19.31 2.40 2.45
N THR A 538 20.45 1.74 2.22
CA THR A 538 21.35 1.26 3.29
C THR A 538 21.95 2.36 4.17
N GLU A 539 22.17 3.56 3.64
CA GLU A 539 22.60 4.72 4.43
C GLU A 539 21.49 5.17 5.39
N ALA A 540 20.27 5.38 4.89
CA ALA A 540 19.12 5.74 5.71
C ALA A 540 18.77 4.64 6.73
N LEU A 541 18.98 3.36 6.40
CA LEU A 541 18.86 2.27 7.37
C LEU A 541 19.87 2.40 8.52
N SER A 542 21.09 2.87 8.25
CA SER A 542 22.10 3.18 9.29
C SER A 542 21.62 4.35 10.17
N LEU A 543 21.02 5.37 9.56
CA LEU A 543 20.45 6.52 10.26
C LEU A 543 19.29 6.12 11.17
N SER A 544 18.42 5.20 10.76
CA SER A 544 17.35 4.62 11.60
C SER A 544 17.93 3.98 12.87
N GLY A 545 18.99 3.18 12.72
CA GLY A 545 19.69 2.55 13.84
C GLY A 545 20.34 3.55 14.79
N MET A 546 21.03 4.57 14.25
CA MET A 546 21.69 5.61 15.04
C MET A 546 20.69 6.47 15.82
N THR A 547 19.65 6.97 15.14
CA THR A 547 18.66 7.88 15.73
C THR A 547 17.58 7.17 16.54
N GLU A 548 17.59 5.84 16.54
CA GLU A 548 16.54 4.99 17.13
C GLU A 548 15.15 5.37 16.61
N THR A 549 15.09 5.71 15.31
CA THR A 549 13.85 6.07 14.64
C THR A 549 13.25 4.81 14.04
N PRO A 550 12.01 4.42 14.41
CA PRO A 550 11.34 3.28 13.80
C PRO A 550 11.29 3.40 12.27
N ALA A 551 11.25 2.27 11.59
CA ALA A 551 10.98 2.22 10.15
C ALA A 551 10.36 0.87 9.81
N VAL A 552 9.36 0.87 8.92
CA VAL A 552 8.80 -0.36 8.36
C VAL A 552 9.13 -0.42 6.88
N ILE A 553 9.76 -1.51 6.46
CA ILE A 553 10.24 -1.71 5.08
C ILE A 553 9.62 -3.00 4.55
N TYR A 554 8.76 -2.89 3.54
CA TYR A 554 8.31 -4.04 2.77
C TYR A 554 9.33 -4.34 1.67
N LEU A 555 10.09 -5.42 1.82
CA LEU A 555 11.09 -5.89 0.88
C LEU A 555 10.51 -7.07 0.10
N ALA A 556 9.96 -6.77 -1.08
CA ALA A 556 9.42 -7.76 -2.00
C ALA A 556 10.56 -8.36 -2.83
N GLN A 557 11.07 -9.51 -2.41
CA GLN A 557 12.24 -10.15 -3.01
C GLN A 557 11.96 -10.64 -4.43
N ARG A 558 13.00 -10.60 -5.26
CA ARG A 558 13.02 -11.12 -6.64
C ARG A 558 14.45 -11.54 -6.99
N PRO A 559 14.67 -12.39 -8.01
CA PRO A 559 16.01 -12.86 -8.33
C PRO A 559 16.97 -11.71 -8.61
N GLY A 560 18.09 -11.69 -7.90
CA GLY A 560 19.26 -10.86 -8.17
C GLY A 560 20.35 -11.60 -8.95
N PRO A 561 21.60 -11.10 -8.97
CA PRO A 561 22.06 -9.79 -8.52
C PRO A 561 21.68 -8.66 -9.51
N ALA A 562 21.91 -7.40 -9.10
CA ALA A 562 21.57 -6.21 -9.88
C ALA A 562 20.08 -6.21 -10.29
N THR A 563 19.77 -6.04 -11.59
CA THR A 563 18.39 -6.10 -12.07
C THR A 563 17.79 -7.51 -11.97
N GLY A 564 18.62 -8.54 -12.15
CA GLY A 564 18.25 -9.95 -12.15
C GLY A 564 17.01 -10.27 -13.00
N LEU A 565 16.01 -10.91 -12.40
CA LEU A 565 14.73 -11.28 -13.05
C LEU A 565 13.55 -10.55 -12.38
N PRO A 566 13.17 -9.36 -12.85
CA PRO A 566 12.22 -8.49 -12.14
C PRO A 566 10.82 -9.05 -11.87
N THR A 567 10.41 -10.10 -12.59
CA THR A 567 9.06 -10.68 -12.60
C THR A 567 9.05 -12.15 -12.22
N ARG A 568 10.03 -12.56 -11.41
CA ARG A 568 10.25 -13.93 -10.93
C ARG A 568 10.48 -13.92 -9.42
N SER A 569 10.39 -15.09 -8.78
CA SER A 569 10.53 -15.20 -7.32
C SER A 569 11.90 -15.73 -6.91
N GLU A 570 12.44 -15.19 -5.82
CA GLU A 570 13.62 -15.69 -5.11
C GLU A 570 13.58 -15.20 -3.65
N GLN A 571 14.05 -16.03 -2.73
CA GLN A 571 14.32 -15.68 -1.33
C GLN A 571 15.79 -15.28 -1.14
N GLY A 572 16.27 -14.38 -2.01
CA GLY A 572 17.70 -14.08 -2.19
C GLY A 572 18.24 -12.93 -1.34
N ASP A 573 17.38 -12.17 -0.67
CA ASP A 573 17.78 -10.90 -0.03
C ASP A 573 17.96 -10.99 1.49
N LEU A 574 17.81 -12.18 2.10
CA LEU A 574 17.91 -12.34 3.56
C LEU A 574 19.22 -11.79 4.13
N ASN A 575 20.36 -12.18 3.56
CA ASN A 575 21.66 -11.69 4.03
C ASN A 575 21.83 -10.18 3.80
N MET A 576 21.25 -9.63 2.73
CA MET A 576 21.26 -8.18 2.51
C MET A 576 20.44 -7.48 3.61
N ALA A 577 19.23 -7.97 3.91
CA ALA A 577 18.40 -7.44 4.98
C ALA A 577 19.07 -7.56 6.37
N ILE A 578 19.84 -8.63 6.62
CA ILE A 578 20.57 -8.84 7.88
C ILE A 578 21.82 -7.97 7.99
N TYR A 579 22.62 -7.82 6.93
CA TYR A 579 24.00 -7.29 7.04
C TYR A 579 24.23 -5.93 6.36
N SER A 580 23.26 -5.42 5.61
CA SER A 580 23.34 -4.06 5.07
C SER A 580 23.27 -3.00 6.17
N ALA A 581 23.71 -1.78 5.82
CA ALA A 581 23.97 -0.64 6.71
C ALA A 581 25.32 -0.72 7.45
N HIS A 582 25.89 0.43 7.79
CA HIS A 582 27.18 0.52 8.47
C HIS A 582 26.98 0.82 9.97
N GLY A 583 27.82 0.20 10.80
CA GLY A 583 27.68 0.24 12.26
C GLY A 583 26.67 -0.79 12.81
N PRO A 584 26.87 -1.30 14.04
CA PRO A 584 25.98 -2.28 14.63
C PRO A 584 24.73 -1.62 15.21
N PHE A 585 23.56 -2.18 14.89
CA PHE A 585 22.28 -1.85 15.50
C PHE A 585 21.30 -3.01 15.29
N GLU A 586 20.27 -3.08 16.14
CA GLU A 586 19.25 -4.10 16.07
C GLU A 586 18.22 -3.79 14.97
N ARG A 587 17.73 -4.84 14.31
CA ARG A 587 16.65 -4.81 13.33
C ARG A 587 15.87 -6.11 13.42
N ILE A 588 14.58 -6.08 13.09
CA ILE A 588 13.73 -7.27 13.08
C ILE A 588 13.40 -7.62 11.63
N ILE A 589 13.42 -8.90 11.29
CA ILE A 589 13.06 -9.39 9.97
C ILE A 589 11.97 -10.45 10.11
N LEU A 590 10.81 -10.13 9.55
CA LEU A 590 9.65 -11.01 9.45
C LEU A 590 9.52 -11.51 8.00
N ALA A 591 9.08 -12.75 7.81
CA ALA A 591 8.93 -13.40 6.51
C ALA A 591 7.66 -14.26 6.50
N PRO A 592 6.48 -13.70 6.18
CA PRO A 592 5.22 -14.43 6.20
C PRO A 592 5.20 -15.55 5.14
N GLY A 593 4.57 -16.68 5.49
CA GLY A 593 4.40 -17.82 4.59
C GLY A 593 3.01 -18.00 3.99
N THR A 594 1.98 -17.36 4.58
CA THR A 594 0.60 -17.38 4.09
C THR A 594 0.00 -15.96 4.03
N LEU A 595 -1.19 -15.83 3.47
CA LEU A 595 -1.90 -14.56 3.36
C LEU A 595 -2.35 -14.04 4.74
N GLU A 596 -2.89 -14.91 5.59
CA GLU A 596 -3.30 -14.59 6.95
C GLU A 596 -2.11 -14.12 7.79
N VAL A 597 -1.00 -14.86 7.71
CA VAL A 597 0.26 -14.50 8.38
C VAL A 597 0.84 -13.21 7.82
N SER A 598 0.58 -12.87 6.54
CA SER A 598 0.98 -11.58 5.97
C SER A 598 0.22 -10.40 6.59
N ILE A 599 -1.06 -10.58 6.92
CA ILE A 599 -1.85 -9.57 7.66
C ILE A 599 -1.27 -9.38 9.06
N GLU A 600 -1.03 -10.48 9.77
CA GLU A 600 -0.46 -10.46 11.12
C GLU A 600 0.93 -9.83 11.15
N CYS A 601 1.83 -10.27 10.27
CA CYS A 601 3.19 -9.72 10.21
C CYS A 601 3.19 -8.25 9.77
N GLY A 602 2.24 -7.82 8.94
CA GLY A 602 2.02 -6.41 8.62
C GLY A 602 1.66 -5.58 9.85
N TYR A 603 0.74 -6.07 10.70
CA TYR A 603 0.42 -5.45 11.99
C TYR A 603 1.63 -5.43 12.93
N LEU A 604 2.27 -6.59 13.11
CA LEU A 604 3.41 -6.76 14.01
C LEU A 604 4.59 -5.90 13.58
N ALA A 605 4.81 -5.68 12.29
CA ALA A 605 5.91 -4.87 11.81
C ALA A 605 5.88 -3.46 12.41
N PHE A 606 4.72 -2.81 12.42
CA PHE A 606 4.57 -1.49 13.02
C PHE A 606 4.60 -1.52 14.54
N GLU A 607 3.99 -2.52 15.16
CA GLU A 607 3.98 -2.68 16.62
C GLU A 607 5.39 -2.87 17.18
N LEU A 608 6.19 -3.73 16.55
CA LEU A 608 7.58 -4.00 16.92
C LEU A 608 8.48 -2.80 16.62
N ALA A 609 8.30 -2.13 15.48
CA ALA A 609 9.07 -0.95 15.12
C ALA A 609 8.90 0.17 16.15
N ASP A 610 7.65 0.47 16.52
CA ASP A 610 7.35 1.55 17.48
C ASP A 610 7.80 1.18 18.90
N ARG A 611 7.52 -0.06 19.35
CA ARG A 611 7.87 -0.52 20.70
C ARG A 611 9.38 -0.52 20.93
N TYR A 612 10.15 -1.09 20.01
CA TYR A 612 11.58 -1.30 20.18
C TYR A 612 12.44 -0.21 19.55
N GLN A 613 11.84 0.70 18.79
CA GLN A 613 12.55 1.82 18.15
C GLN A 613 13.71 1.32 17.27
N VAL A 614 13.36 0.38 16.39
CA VAL A 614 14.26 -0.30 15.44
C VAL A 614 13.58 -0.38 14.07
N PRO A 615 14.35 -0.52 12.98
CA PRO A 615 13.77 -0.88 11.70
C PRO A 615 13.24 -2.32 11.71
N VAL A 616 12.08 -2.52 11.11
CA VAL A 616 11.46 -3.82 10.86
C VAL A 616 11.29 -4.02 9.36
N ILE A 617 11.83 -5.12 8.86
CA ILE A 617 11.81 -5.50 7.45
C ILE A 617 10.84 -6.67 7.30
N LEU A 618 9.81 -6.50 6.49
CA LEU A 618 8.91 -7.57 6.08
C LEU A 618 9.39 -8.12 4.72
N LEU A 619 9.99 -9.31 4.74
CA LEU A 619 10.41 -10.05 3.56
C LEU A 619 9.22 -10.77 2.94
N SER A 620 8.84 -10.34 1.74
CA SER A 620 7.93 -11.07 0.85
C SER A 620 8.71 -11.46 -0.40
N ASP A 621 8.03 -12.00 -1.40
CA ASP A 621 8.60 -12.24 -2.73
C ASP A 621 7.53 -12.14 -3.81
N GLN A 622 7.96 -12.14 -5.08
CA GLN A 622 7.06 -12.07 -6.24
C GLN A 622 5.94 -13.12 -6.17
N TYR A 623 6.28 -14.34 -5.75
CA TYR A 623 5.34 -15.45 -5.72
C TYR A 623 4.25 -15.23 -4.65
N LEU A 624 4.61 -14.86 -3.42
CA LEU A 624 3.61 -14.57 -2.40
C LEU A 624 2.75 -13.36 -2.78
N ALA A 625 3.36 -12.31 -3.32
CA ALA A 625 2.66 -11.08 -3.70
C ALA A 625 1.59 -11.28 -4.79
N ASP A 626 1.85 -12.18 -5.75
CA ASP A 626 0.96 -12.48 -6.88
C ASP A 626 0.02 -13.67 -6.63
N SER A 627 0.31 -14.50 -5.62
CA SER A 627 -0.54 -15.65 -5.31
C SER A 627 -1.85 -15.21 -4.71
N MET A 628 -2.91 -15.87 -5.14
CA MET A 628 -4.27 -15.70 -4.63
C MET A 628 -4.73 -17.01 -4.00
N SER A 629 -5.29 -16.93 -2.80
CA SER A 629 -5.94 -18.05 -2.15
C SER A 629 -7.19 -17.58 -1.44
N MET A 630 -7.90 -18.52 -0.83
CA MET A 630 -9.06 -18.23 -0.02
C MET A 630 -8.66 -18.17 1.45
N ILE A 631 -9.05 -17.09 2.12
CA ILE A 631 -8.79 -16.87 3.54
C ILE A 631 -10.09 -16.78 4.33
N ASP A 632 -10.04 -17.05 5.62
CA ASP A 632 -11.15 -16.81 6.53
C ASP A 632 -11.49 -15.32 6.64
N THR A 633 -12.70 -15.03 7.11
CA THR A 633 -13.08 -13.65 7.45
C THR A 633 -12.19 -13.16 8.59
N VAL A 634 -11.43 -12.10 8.31
CA VAL A 634 -10.54 -11.48 9.31
C VAL A 634 -11.32 -10.50 10.17
N ASP A 635 -11.34 -10.75 11.49
CA ASP A 635 -11.84 -9.77 12.45
C ASP A 635 -10.76 -8.71 12.69
N PHE A 636 -10.86 -7.55 12.04
CA PHE A 636 -9.89 -6.49 12.21
C PHE A 636 -9.97 -5.79 13.58
N SER A 637 -11.03 -5.99 14.37
CA SER A 637 -11.20 -5.33 15.67
C SER A 637 -10.20 -5.83 16.72
N GLN A 638 -9.60 -7.00 16.51
CA GLN A 638 -8.56 -7.56 17.36
C GLN A 638 -7.19 -6.90 17.20
N TYR A 639 -6.96 -6.14 16.11
CA TYR A 639 -5.73 -5.41 15.88
C TYR A 639 -5.86 -4.00 16.44
N GLU A 640 -5.27 -3.78 17.61
CA GLU A 640 -5.20 -2.46 18.23
C GLU A 640 -3.80 -1.87 17.99
N PRO A 641 -3.62 -0.96 17.02
CA PRO A 641 -2.33 -0.31 16.82
C PRO A 641 -2.01 0.59 18.01
N GLY A 642 -1.00 0.20 18.80
CA GLY A 642 -0.54 0.98 19.94
C GLY A 642 0.29 2.20 19.50
N SER A 643 0.41 3.20 20.38
CA SER A 643 1.42 4.26 20.24
C SER A 643 2.36 4.26 21.45
N TYR A 644 3.66 4.22 21.16
CA TYR A 644 4.70 4.31 22.19
C TYR A 644 5.23 5.73 22.38
N ILE A 645 4.61 6.70 21.71
CA ILE A 645 4.94 8.12 21.84
C ILE A 645 4.41 8.66 23.18
N ILE A 646 5.27 9.33 23.94
CA ILE A 646 4.92 10.02 25.19
C ILE A 646 4.89 11.53 25.00
N GLN A 647 4.14 12.23 25.84
CA GLN A 647 4.21 13.69 25.92
C GLN A 647 5.50 14.12 26.63
N SER A 648 6.32 14.95 25.97
CA SER A 648 7.59 15.40 26.53
C SER A 648 7.42 16.44 27.65
N LYS A 649 8.30 16.35 28.64
CA LYS A 649 8.50 17.37 29.69
C LYS A 649 9.64 18.30 29.29
N LYS A 650 9.76 19.46 29.93
CA LYS A 650 10.80 20.46 29.64
C LYS A 650 12.23 19.89 29.68
N GLU A 651 12.52 18.99 30.61
CA GLU A 651 13.83 18.34 30.79
C GLU A 651 13.98 17.03 29.98
N TYR A 652 13.13 16.79 28.99
CA TYR A 652 13.15 15.57 28.18
C TYR A 652 14.47 15.37 27.44
N GLN A 653 14.96 14.13 27.48
CA GLN A 653 16.18 13.68 26.82
C GLN A 653 15.83 12.45 25.96
N ARG A 654 15.89 12.60 24.64
CA ARG A 654 15.44 11.59 23.68
C ARG A 654 16.12 10.24 23.84
N TYR A 655 17.39 10.26 24.25
CA TYR A 655 18.26 9.08 24.30
C TYR A 655 18.59 8.66 25.74
N THR A 656 17.74 9.04 26.70
CA THR A 656 17.89 8.72 28.13
C THR A 656 18.31 7.25 28.33
N ASP A 657 19.38 7.02 29.10
CA ASP A 657 19.81 5.64 29.36
C ASP A 657 18.88 4.95 30.38
N VAL A 658 18.28 3.84 29.96
CA VAL A 658 17.37 3.02 30.76
C VAL A 658 17.79 1.54 30.69
N PRO A 659 17.39 0.69 31.67
CA PRO A 659 17.92 -0.67 31.79
C PRO A 659 17.75 -1.56 30.55
N ASP A 660 16.64 -1.45 29.83
CA ASP A 660 16.37 -2.20 28.60
C ASP A 660 16.91 -1.51 27.33
N GLY A 661 17.48 -0.31 27.47
CA GLY A 661 18.00 0.51 26.38
C GLY A 661 16.92 1.24 25.55
N ILE A 662 15.63 1.11 25.87
CA ILE A 662 14.53 1.68 25.08
C ILE A 662 14.10 3.01 25.70
N SER A 663 14.74 4.10 25.27
CA SER A 663 14.42 5.44 25.80
C SER A 663 12.96 5.84 25.52
N PRO A 664 12.27 6.53 26.44
CA PRO A 664 10.97 7.12 26.14
C PRO A 664 11.05 8.02 24.90
N ARG A 665 10.15 7.81 23.94
CA ARG A 665 10.13 8.55 22.66
C ARG A 665 9.00 9.57 22.65
N SER A 666 9.32 10.81 22.30
CA SER A 666 8.37 11.90 21.99
C SER A 666 8.62 12.38 20.56
N VAL A 667 7.67 13.15 20.02
CA VAL A 667 7.76 13.80 18.71
C VAL A 667 7.71 15.33 18.84
N PRO A 668 8.20 16.10 17.85
CA PRO A 668 8.13 17.55 17.87
C PRO A 668 6.71 18.07 18.05
N GLY A 669 6.54 19.07 18.91
CA GLY A 669 5.24 19.70 19.19
C GLY A 669 4.36 18.94 20.20
N LEU A 670 4.74 17.72 20.61
CA LEU A 670 4.03 16.97 21.63
C LEU A 670 4.68 17.14 23.01
N GLY A 671 4.30 18.20 23.73
CA GLY A 671 4.84 18.55 25.05
C GLY A 671 5.75 19.77 25.04
N GLU A 672 6.54 19.94 26.10
CA GLU A 672 7.42 21.11 26.30
C GLU A 672 8.90 20.83 26.01
N GLY A 673 9.26 19.54 25.88
CA GLY A 673 10.63 19.10 25.69
C GLY A 673 11.11 19.22 24.26
N LEU A 674 12.41 19.48 24.11
CA LEU A 674 13.07 19.50 22.81
C LEU A 674 13.31 18.07 22.32
N VAL A 675 12.86 17.76 21.11
CA VAL A 675 13.15 16.48 20.45
C VAL A 675 14.27 16.73 19.45
N CYS A 676 15.42 16.10 19.67
CA CYS A 676 16.59 16.16 18.79
C CYS A 676 16.91 14.76 18.24
N ALA A 677 17.37 14.71 17.00
CA ALA A 677 17.91 13.52 16.37
C ALA A 677 19.11 13.92 15.50
N ALA A 678 20.21 13.18 15.59
CA ALA A 678 21.44 13.43 14.84
C ALA A 678 22.02 12.10 14.32
N GLY A 679 22.65 12.15 13.14
CA GLY A 679 23.34 11.01 12.56
C GLY A 679 24.74 10.76 13.15
N ASP A 680 25.34 11.77 13.76
CA ASP A 680 26.55 11.63 14.57
C ASP A 680 26.26 10.92 15.89
N GLU A 681 27.30 10.44 16.57
CA GLU A 681 27.15 10.01 17.96
C GLU A 681 26.71 11.19 18.82
N HIS A 682 25.82 10.91 19.77
CA HIS A 682 25.14 11.93 20.55
C HIS A 682 25.01 11.55 22.02
N ASP A 683 24.85 12.55 22.89
CA ASP A 683 24.50 12.34 24.28
C ASP A 683 22.99 12.04 24.48
N GLU A 684 22.56 11.88 25.72
CA GLU A 684 21.16 11.60 26.06
C GLU A 684 20.18 12.68 25.55
N ALA A 685 20.62 13.92 25.40
CA ALA A 685 19.83 15.03 24.87
C ALA A 685 19.81 15.08 23.33
N GLY A 686 20.60 14.26 22.65
CA GLY A 686 20.72 14.25 21.19
C GLY A 686 21.70 15.29 20.65
N GLN A 687 22.60 15.82 21.49
CA GLN A 687 23.65 16.74 21.07
C GLN A 687 24.88 15.95 20.59
N ILE A 688 25.48 16.39 19.49
CA ILE A 688 26.63 15.74 18.87
C ILE A 688 27.82 15.71 19.84
N THR A 689 28.50 14.57 19.93
CA THR A 689 29.66 14.38 20.81
C THR A 689 30.68 13.41 20.24
N GLU A 690 31.95 13.68 20.52
CA GLU A 690 33.08 12.78 20.24
C GLU A 690 33.68 12.18 21.53
N SER A 691 32.97 12.31 22.66
CA SER A 691 33.40 11.73 23.94
C SER A 691 33.53 10.21 23.83
N HIS A 692 34.75 9.70 24.07
CA HIS A 692 35.02 8.26 24.02
C HIS A 692 34.17 7.47 25.02
N GLN A 693 33.92 8.04 26.20
CA GLN A 693 33.11 7.40 27.24
C GLN A 693 31.64 7.34 26.84
N THR A 694 31.09 8.46 26.38
CA THR A 694 29.68 8.56 25.93
C THR A 694 29.41 7.64 24.74
N ARG A 695 30.38 7.53 23.82
CA ARG A 695 30.32 6.56 22.70
C ARG A 695 30.11 5.13 23.20
N ILE A 696 30.89 4.69 24.20
CA ILE A 696 30.76 3.33 24.75
C ILE A 696 29.38 3.13 25.38
N GLU A 697 28.94 4.11 26.17
CA GLU A 697 27.64 4.06 26.87
C GLU A 697 26.47 3.98 25.89
N MET A 698 26.43 4.85 24.88
CA MET A 698 25.34 4.89 23.89
C MET A 698 25.34 3.67 22.96
N VAL A 699 26.51 3.15 22.59
CA VAL A 699 26.60 1.87 21.86
C VAL A 699 26.04 0.72 22.70
N HIS A 700 26.43 0.61 23.97
CA HIS A 700 25.89 -0.41 24.86
C HIS A 700 24.38 -0.26 25.08
N LYS A 701 23.89 0.98 25.23
CA LYS A 701 22.47 1.27 25.36
C LYS A 701 21.68 0.78 24.14
N ARG A 702 22.08 1.15 22.92
CA ARG A 702 21.42 0.67 21.70
C ARG A 702 21.44 -0.87 21.59
N ALA A 703 22.52 -1.52 22.03
CA ALA A 703 22.64 -2.98 22.02
C ALA A 703 21.76 -3.68 23.07
N ARG A 704 21.46 -3.05 24.23
CA ARG A 704 20.62 -3.66 25.28
C ARG A 704 19.18 -3.93 24.83
N LYS A 705 18.69 -3.23 23.80
CA LYS A 705 17.37 -3.46 23.19
C LYS A 705 17.18 -4.89 22.70
N ARG A 706 18.28 -5.58 22.36
CA ARG A 706 18.29 -6.96 21.87
C ARG A 706 17.60 -7.95 22.79
N GLU A 707 17.81 -7.85 24.09
CA GLU A 707 17.21 -8.80 25.04
C GLU A 707 15.70 -8.64 25.07
N ALA A 708 15.21 -7.40 25.14
CA ALA A 708 13.79 -7.08 25.17
C ALA A 708 13.09 -7.54 23.87
N LEU A 709 13.67 -7.30 22.69
CA LEU A 709 13.07 -7.72 21.43
C LEU A 709 13.03 -9.25 21.26
N LEU A 710 14.05 -9.99 21.73
CA LEU A 710 14.11 -11.45 21.59
C LEU A 710 13.03 -12.16 22.42
N GLN A 711 12.57 -11.55 23.50
CA GLN A 711 11.43 -12.06 24.28
C GLN A 711 10.14 -12.08 23.45
N SER A 712 9.97 -11.11 22.56
CA SER A 712 8.84 -11.01 21.61
C SER A 712 9.01 -11.83 20.33
N ALA A 713 10.15 -12.52 20.12
CA ALA A 713 10.35 -13.32 18.90
C ALA A 713 9.27 -14.39 18.74
N LEU A 714 8.74 -14.55 17.52
CA LEU A 714 7.71 -15.54 17.22
C LEU A 714 8.30 -16.95 17.26
N MET A 715 7.56 -17.91 17.83
CA MET A 715 7.94 -19.32 17.74
C MET A 715 7.54 -19.85 16.36
N PRO A 716 8.41 -20.60 15.67
CA PRO A 716 8.09 -21.14 14.35
C PRO A 716 6.81 -21.98 14.40
N ASN A 717 6.07 -22.01 13.29
CA ASN A 717 4.98 -22.96 13.09
C ASN A 717 5.53 -24.38 12.97
N ILE A 718 4.84 -25.36 13.56
CA ILE A 718 5.27 -26.76 13.59
C ILE A 718 4.10 -27.64 13.17
N GLU A 719 4.31 -28.45 12.14
CA GLU A 719 3.31 -29.40 11.64
C GLU A 719 3.90 -30.82 11.64
N GLY A 720 3.20 -31.74 12.29
CA GLY A 720 3.68 -33.12 12.50
C GLY A 720 4.49 -33.30 13.79
N ASN A 721 4.91 -34.54 14.04
CA ASN A 721 5.62 -34.95 15.26
C ASN A 721 6.88 -35.77 14.96
N GLY A 722 7.38 -35.70 13.73
CA GLY A 722 8.55 -36.46 13.29
C GLY A 722 9.88 -35.96 13.86
N ASP A 723 10.89 -36.82 13.88
CA ASP A 723 12.24 -36.50 14.38
C ASP A 723 13.14 -35.80 13.34
N ILE A 724 12.70 -35.68 12.09
CA ILE A 724 13.38 -34.98 11.00
C ILE A 724 12.66 -33.66 10.72
N ALA A 725 13.26 -32.53 11.09
CA ALA A 725 12.71 -31.22 10.80
C ALA A 725 13.02 -30.81 9.36
N VAL A 726 11.98 -30.59 8.57
CA VAL A 726 12.05 -29.89 7.28
C VAL A 726 11.76 -28.42 7.54
N ILE A 727 12.81 -27.61 7.48
CA ILE A 727 12.82 -26.22 7.91
C ILE A 727 12.63 -25.31 6.70
N GLY A 728 11.63 -24.43 6.76
CA GLY A 728 11.36 -23.40 5.76
C GLY A 728 11.16 -22.02 6.39
N TRP A 729 11.10 -21.01 5.53
CA TRP A 729 10.76 -19.63 5.90
C TRP A 729 10.12 -18.90 4.71
N GLY A 730 9.37 -17.83 4.98
CA GLY A 730 8.68 -17.05 3.94
C GLY A 730 7.75 -17.89 3.07
N SER A 731 7.61 -17.53 1.80
CA SER A 731 6.64 -18.15 0.87
C SER A 731 6.79 -19.66 0.61
N SER A 732 7.86 -20.29 1.10
CA SER A 732 8.07 -21.74 0.99
C SER A 732 7.09 -22.59 1.83
N TYR A 733 6.35 -21.98 2.77
CA TYR A 733 5.44 -22.65 3.70
C TYR A 733 4.48 -23.62 2.99
N GLY A 734 3.67 -23.11 2.05
CA GLY A 734 2.64 -23.90 1.38
C GLY A 734 3.23 -25.06 0.59
N ALA A 735 4.35 -24.81 -0.11
CA ALA A 735 5.00 -25.84 -0.93
C ALA A 735 5.59 -26.96 -0.06
N ILE A 736 6.21 -26.62 1.07
CA ILE A 736 6.76 -27.63 2.00
C ILE A 736 5.62 -28.42 2.64
N SER A 737 4.59 -27.76 3.15
CA SER A 737 3.46 -28.44 3.81
C SER A 737 2.77 -29.42 2.86
N GLU A 738 2.44 -28.97 1.65
CA GLU A 738 1.85 -29.83 0.61
C GLU A 738 2.80 -30.91 0.08
N ALA A 739 4.12 -30.66 0.04
CA ALA A 739 5.09 -31.67 -0.34
C ALA A 739 5.19 -32.77 0.71
N LEU A 740 5.23 -32.42 2.00
CA LEU A 740 5.26 -33.37 3.10
C LEU A 740 4.01 -34.24 3.15
N ALA A 741 2.83 -33.66 2.87
CA ALA A 741 1.58 -34.40 2.69
C ALA A 741 1.67 -35.46 1.58
N ARG A 742 2.34 -35.17 0.47
CA ARG A 742 2.60 -36.12 -0.64
C ARG A 742 3.71 -37.13 -0.34
N VAL A 743 4.62 -36.79 0.57
CA VAL A 743 5.63 -37.74 1.05
C VAL A 743 5.01 -38.74 2.01
N ASP A 744 4.12 -38.28 2.90
CA ASP A 744 3.41 -39.08 3.91
C ASP A 744 4.36 -39.97 4.73
N ASP A 745 5.50 -39.41 5.14
CA ASP A 745 6.48 -40.10 5.99
C ASP A 745 6.37 -39.57 7.44
N PRO A 746 5.97 -40.41 8.41
CA PRO A 746 5.73 -40.00 9.79
C PRO A 746 7.00 -39.55 10.53
N ARG A 747 8.19 -39.75 9.95
CA ARG A 747 9.46 -39.25 10.49
C ARG A 747 9.66 -37.76 10.24
N LEU A 748 8.88 -37.14 9.35
CA LEU A 748 9.04 -35.74 8.96
C LEU A 748 8.18 -34.81 9.83
N CYS A 749 8.71 -33.62 10.07
CA CYS A 749 8.04 -32.52 10.74
C CYS A 749 8.32 -31.23 9.98
N HIS A 750 7.30 -30.45 9.64
CA HIS A 750 7.48 -29.11 9.10
C HIS A 750 7.83 -28.16 10.24
N VAL A 751 8.89 -27.36 10.10
CA VAL A 751 9.21 -26.26 11.02
C VAL A 751 9.39 -24.98 10.22
N HIS A 752 8.43 -24.07 10.32
CA HIS A 752 8.39 -22.88 9.47
C HIS A 752 8.64 -21.61 10.27
N PHE A 753 9.56 -20.75 9.81
CA PHE A 753 9.93 -19.51 10.49
C PHE A 753 9.29 -18.29 9.83
N GLU A 754 8.44 -17.57 10.56
CA GLU A 754 8.00 -16.22 10.20
C GLU A 754 8.97 -15.16 10.75
N TRP A 755 9.66 -15.44 11.86
CA TRP A 755 10.68 -14.55 12.43
C TRP A 755 12.07 -15.11 12.13
N VAL A 756 12.78 -14.51 11.18
CA VAL A 756 14.07 -15.03 10.68
C VAL A 756 15.29 -14.30 11.24
N HIS A 757 15.12 -13.09 11.77
CA HIS A 757 16.19 -12.37 12.44
C HIS A 757 15.67 -11.34 13.46
N PRO A 758 16.31 -11.20 14.64
CA PRO A 758 17.36 -12.07 15.18
C PRO A 758 16.78 -13.36 15.77
N LEU A 759 17.53 -14.46 15.72
CA LEU A 759 17.08 -15.74 16.29
C LEU A 759 17.18 -15.73 17.82
N ALA A 760 16.10 -16.14 18.49
CA ALA A 760 16.00 -16.25 19.94
C ALA A 760 16.41 -17.65 20.42
N GLU A 761 16.96 -17.74 21.64
CA GLU A 761 17.41 -19.01 22.24
C GLU A 761 16.29 -20.06 22.27
N LYS A 762 15.05 -19.66 22.58
CA LYS A 762 13.87 -20.54 22.54
C LYS A 762 13.62 -21.19 21.17
N GLN A 763 13.91 -20.49 20.08
CA GLN A 763 13.78 -21.03 18.72
C GLN A 763 14.93 -22.01 18.42
N LEU A 764 16.14 -21.68 18.86
CA LEU A 764 17.33 -22.52 18.70
C LEU A 764 17.22 -23.83 19.49
N ASP A 765 16.77 -23.75 20.74
CA ASP A 765 16.57 -24.91 21.61
C ASP A 765 15.46 -25.83 21.13
N LEU A 766 14.46 -25.30 20.43
CA LEU A 766 13.49 -26.12 19.71
C LEU A 766 14.20 -26.96 18.63
N LEU A 767 15.02 -26.33 17.79
CA LEU A 767 15.68 -27.03 16.68
C LEU A 767 16.67 -28.10 17.14
N LYS A 768 17.33 -27.90 18.29
CA LYS A 768 18.26 -28.90 18.88
C LYS A 768 17.59 -30.23 19.26
N LYS A 769 16.25 -30.29 19.34
CA LYS A 769 15.51 -31.51 19.69
C LYS A 769 15.40 -32.50 18.53
N TYR A 770 15.49 -32.02 17.28
CA TYR A 770 15.35 -32.86 16.12
C TYR A 770 16.64 -33.64 15.83
N LYS A 771 16.49 -34.91 15.42
CA LYS A 771 17.62 -35.80 15.12
C LYS A 771 18.33 -35.38 13.84
N HIS A 772 17.55 -34.96 12.85
CA HIS A 772 18.03 -34.45 11.57
C HIS A 772 17.29 -33.20 11.14
N THR A 773 17.96 -32.36 10.37
CA THR A 773 17.38 -31.12 9.84
C THR A 773 17.65 -31.00 8.32
N VAL A 774 16.61 -30.66 7.58
CA VAL A 774 16.66 -30.41 6.14
C VAL A 774 16.14 -28.99 5.91
N VAL A 775 16.99 -28.07 5.47
CA VAL A 775 16.57 -26.68 5.24
C VAL A 775 16.20 -26.50 3.76
N VAL A 776 15.00 -25.99 3.50
CA VAL A 776 14.45 -25.73 2.16
C VAL A 776 14.44 -24.23 1.92
N GLU A 777 15.13 -23.76 0.87
CA GLU A 777 15.21 -22.33 0.56
C GLU A 777 15.18 -22.06 -0.94
N ASN A 778 14.48 -20.99 -1.33
CA ASN A 778 14.44 -20.54 -2.72
C ASN A 778 15.58 -19.55 -3.01
N ASN A 779 16.82 -19.96 -2.74
CA ASN A 779 18.03 -19.21 -3.09
C ASN A 779 19.24 -20.15 -3.28
N ALA A 780 20.30 -19.66 -3.91
CA ALA A 780 21.46 -20.49 -4.27
C ALA A 780 22.43 -20.81 -3.12
N SER A 781 22.40 -20.06 -2.01
CA SER A 781 23.42 -20.15 -0.95
C SER A 781 22.94 -20.91 0.30
N GLY A 782 21.63 -21.03 0.48
CA GLY A 782 21.02 -21.49 1.72
C GLY A 782 21.37 -20.53 2.85
N MET A 783 20.96 -19.27 2.69
CA MET A 783 21.28 -18.16 3.59
C MET A 783 20.76 -18.41 5.00
N PHE A 784 19.52 -18.87 5.14
CA PHE A 784 18.94 -19.15 6.45
C PHE A 784 19.60 -20.35 7.12
N ALA A 785 19.91 -21.40 6.36
CA ALA A 785 20.70 -22.52 6.85
C ALA A 785 22.07 -22.09 7.39
N ASP A 786 22.71 -21.09 6.78
CA ASP A 786 23.98 -20.57 7.28
C ASP A 786 23.79 -19.70 8.53
N GLN A 787 22.69 -18.94 8.65
CA GLN A 787 22.31 -18.28 9.90
C GLN A 787 22.12 -19.29 11.04
N LEU A 788 21.40 -20.39 10.80
CA LEU A 788 21.21 -21.46 11.78
C LEU A 788 22.55 -22.06 12.25
N LYS A 789 23.48 -22.29 11.32
CA LYS A 789 24.82 -22.81 11.66
C LYS A 789 25.65 -21.84 12.50
N LEU A 790 25.52 -20.53 12.31
CA LEU A 790 26.17 -19.54 13.17
C LEU A 790 25.70 -19.61 14.63
N HIS A 791 24.55 -20.24 14.86
CA HIS A 791 23.96 -20.48 16.17
C HIS A 791 24.09 -21.95 16.64
N ASP A 792 25.08 -22.68 16.12
CA ASP A 792 25.36 -24.09 16.45
C ASP A 792 24.18 -25.05 16.18
N ILE A 793 23.25 -24.67 15.30
CA ILE A 793 22.22 -25.57 14.83
C ILE A 793 22.77 -26.44 13.72
N LYS A 794 22.66 -27.75 13.91
CA LYS A 794 23.00 -28.74 12.90
C LYS A 794 22.11 -28.56 11.68
N VAL A 795 22.69 -28.58 10.49
CA VAL A 795 21.99 -28.62 9.19
C VAL A 795 22.50 -29.84 8.43
N ASP A 796 21.73 -30.94 8.43
CA ASP A 796 22.14 -32.20 7.79
C ASP A 796 22.08 -32.12 6.26
N LYS A 797 21.02 -31.50 5.72
CA LYS A 797 20.81 -31.35 4.27
C LYS A 797 20.25 -29.95 3.95
N LYS A 798 20.47 -29.53 2.70
CA LYS A 798 19.82 -28.35 2.10
C LYS A 798 19.08 -28.78 0.82
N ILE A 799 17.90 -28.21 0.59
CA ILE A 799 17.16 -28.26 -0.67
C ILE A 799 17.08 -26.81 -1.17
N LEU A 800 17.76 -26.52 -2.28
CA LEU A 800 17.92 -25.17 -2.79
C LEU A 800 17.38 -25.07 -4.22
N GLN A 801 16.61 -24.02 -4.50
CA GLN A 801 16.11 -23.70 -5.84
C GLN A 801 16.31 -22.21 -6.13
N TYR A 802 16.79 -21.87 -7.33
CA TYR A 802 17.16 -20.49 -7.71
C TYR A 802 16.99 -20.26 -9.23
N ASN A 803 16.02 -20.94 -9.84
CA ASN A 803 15.69 -20.82 -11.26
C ASN A 803 14.65 -19.70 -11.55
N GLY A 804 14.27 -18.92 -10.54
CA GLY A 804 13.25 -17.87 -10.63
C GLY A 804 11.81 -18.35 -10.42
N PHE A 805 11.60 -19.66 -10.22
CA PHE A 805 10.31 -20.21 -9.78
C PHE A 805 10.27 -20.38 -8.27
N ALA A 806 9.06 -20.25 -7.72
CA ALA A 806 8.74 -20.81 -6.42
C ALA A 806 8.83 -22.34 -6.46
N PHE A 807 8.85 -22.98 -5.29
CA PHE A 807 8.77 -24.44 -5.22
C PHE A 807 7.39 -24.91 -5.66
N PHE A 808 7.38 -25.89 -6.57
CA PHE A 808 6.18 -26.67 -6.88
C PHE A 808 6.10 -27.86 -5.93
N ALA A 809 4.93 -28.09 -5.33
CA ALA A 809 4.78 -29.05 -4.23
C ALA A 809 5.07 -30.50 -4.66
N ASP A 810 4.67 -30.88 -5.87
CA ASP A 810 4.92 -32.17 -6.50
C ASP A 810 6.42 -32.43 -6.74
N GLN A 811 7.15 -31.46 -7.28
CA GLN A 811 8.58 -31.55 -7.48
C GLN A 811 9.34 -31.56 -6.16
N LEU A 812 8.96 -30.67 -5.22
CA LEU A 812 9.59 -30.59 -3.90
C LEU A 812 9.40 -31.89 -3.10
N ALA A 813 8.25 -32.56 -3.21
CA ALA A 813 8.03 -33.86 -2.60
C ALA A 813 9.05 -34.90 -3.06
N GLN A 814 9.42 -34.90 -4.34
CA GLN A 814 10.47 -35.80 -4.86
C GLN A 814 11.84 -35.43 -4.32
N MET A 815 12.18 -34.13 -4.30
CA MET A 815 13.45 -33.65 -3.73
C MET A 815 13.59 -34.03 -2.25
N ILE A 816 12.51 -33.91 -1.47
CA ILE A 816 12.46 -34.34 -0.06
C ILE A 816 12.65 -35.85 0.04
N LYS A 817 11.89 -36.65 -0.72
CA LYS A 817 12.01 -38.12 -0.75
C LYS A 817 13.44 -38.59 -1.05
N GLU A 818 14.13 -37.91 -1.95
CA GLU A 818 15.53 -38.21 -2.26
C GLU A 818 16.46 -37.87 -1.09
N LYS A 819 16.32 -36.68 -0.50
CA LYS A 819 17.21 -36.24 0.59
C LYS A 819 17.05 -37.03 1.86
N ILE A 820 15.83 -37.47 2.20
CA ILE A 820 15.58 -38.23 3.43
C ILE A 820 16.03 -39.69 3.32
N LYS A 821 16.20 -40.24 2.11
CA LYS A 821 16.83 -41.57 1.92
C LYS A 821 18.31 -41.57 2.32
N GLU A 822 18.94 -40.39 2.30
CA GLU A 822 20.34 -40.21 2.68
C GLU A 822 20.53 -40.01 4.21
N LEU A 823 19.44 -40.01 4.99
CA LEU A 823 19.39 -39.80 6.46
C LEU A 823 18.88 -41.05 7.17
#